data_AF-A0A1Z8Y828-F1
#
_entry.id   AF-A0A1Z8Y828-F1
#
_cell.length_a   1.000
_cell.length_b   1.000
_cell.length_c   1.000
_cell.angle_alpha   90.00
_cell.angle_beta   90.00
_cell.angle_gamma   90.00
#
_symmetry.space_group_name_H-M   'P 1'
#
loop_
_entity.id
_entity.type
_entity.pdbx_description
1 polymer ?
#
loop_
_entity_poly.entity_id
_entity_poly.type
_entity_poly.pdbx_seq_one_letter_code
_entity_poly.pdbx_strand_id
1 'polypeptide(L)'
;MSQCGLRFVILLLVTAVPFSIGSSVSAQGNFGQLPGPASSEELHQHLGRYLEFDISRAVDIGTLHEQYLADYKVLREGRIARWLMSAPGFESGMSVPDISKVRRYVTEQQSLLSAIRKLDDRLFNQLTELFGPDHFANLERARKSRIRSRARRGLSGAMGLLQVQDLWSIASEVPLNQEDYSALSAALASWEDRFTPLLAKAARSSTSLLVKMVEKLDEAGITGDEFNDFDQTDPEQIRKIQEVMLLVQQIFLDVRMESEALNADLRQLNSRTVRDLEDLIDPWAARLLKKQFLRKSRVDALRMHDNDIATPSFQSQENLYFSSFKLKSARFLDRDPRPLIEAIHASTLFSEEVGSDFSERIQIYVSEDNDRLDSMIKIQATMDPMLAAMERSAEAAAFAEGELENGGASSVATPRQLIDEAREDRNQSKVELLADLARVLELDSLSQSENRTFLRTLVKLKLPPVPEGQSDFASFSLGVLPFSMGDPTKRPWMSAPIGGEVLDRLGGESEQHALFLPVLTMIHSDYLDSWYQDIQPLISAYHATDPEDTLPADFSSDWEASGTEVDARRRTALDSMRSIDSAFFEDLLAVAPPDMAPSIHLLQRARFVDLALAGSGYEPQKFDAAPQKQCSNVVRVLCDIELPPGVQSQIVAELSSELDELILAQRALQEERIDLSMKARTASQAQFEMMENDESGLVTREMLKAASGDADPHGSLPTLRIQVAQSEKALTGEVTKLLPEEIHPMWHQEIRKHAYPQVYRSDDRITSAFSMVQRLEAVTSEQTEALDALADKFALDWMNTGDQIIECKEALPDLGEMPAGEQMSSLMKFSTRSEQLAFDRGELVMVTLRRIASVLDSAQHNQIPVLHELGSAGHPISVQFQVEATLDASDGP
;
A
#
# COMPACT_ATOMS: atom_id res chain seq x y z
N MET A 1 33.03 -6.37 24.38
CA MET A 1 31.60 -6.43 24.04
C MET A 1 30.86 -7.22 25.12
N SER A 2 29.78 -6.69 25.71
CA SER A 2 29.02 -7.39 26.74
C SER A 2 28.20 -8.55 26.15
N GLN A 3 27.86 -9.57 26.97
CA GLN A 3 27.02 -10.71 26.56
C GLN A 3 25.67 -10.30 25.92
N CYS A 4 25.17 -9.11 26.22
CA CYS A 4 23.99 -8.54 25.55
C CYS A 4 24.24 -8.13 24.10
N GLY A 5 25.43 -7.64 23.75
CA GLY A 5 25.76 -7.20 22.39
C GLY A 5 25.82 -8.35 21.37
N LEU A 6 26.38 -9.50 21.76
CA LEU A 6 26.44 -10.69 20.89
C LEU A 6 25.05 -11.30 20.66
N ARG A 7 24.23 -11.38 21.71
CA ARG A 7 22.82 -11.79 21.62
C ARG A 7 22.02 -10.87 20.71
N PHE A 8 22.31 -9.58 20.75
CA PHE A 8 21.64 -8.58 19.93
C PHE A 8 21.99 -8.72 18.45
N VAL A 9 23.27 -8.92 18.10
CA VAL A 9 23.71 -9.08 16.69
C VAL A 9 23.16 -10.35 16.04
N ILE A 10 23.15 -11.47 16.75
CA ILE A 10 22.58 -12.74 16.25
C ILE A 10 21.07 -12.63 16.08
N LEU A 11 20.38 -12.00 17.06
CA LEU A 11 18.96 -11.70 16.94
C LEU A 11 18.72 -10.78 15.73
N LEU A 12 19.49 -9.70 15.56
CA LEU A 12 19.33 -8.73 14.45
C LEU A 12 19.53 -9.37 13.07
N LEU A 13 20.51 -10.26 12.91
CA LEU A 13 20.76 -10.98 11.66
C LEU A 13 19.65 -12.00 11.31
N VAL A 14 19.01 -12.60 12.33
CA VAL A 14 17.97 -13.62 12.14
C VAL A 14 16.54 -13.05 12.14
N THR A 15 16.29 -11.96 12.90
CA THR A 15 14.95 -11.36 13.06
C THR A 15 14.74 -10.08 12.27
N ALA A 16 15.78 -9.32 11.86
CA ALA A 16 15.56 -8.08 11.09
C ALA A 16 15.34 -8.32 9.58
N VAL A 17 15.73 -9.48 9.05
CA VAL A 17 15.61 -9.82 7.63
C VAL A 17 14.17 -10.15 7.17
N PRO A 18 13.31 -10.86 7.94
CA PRO A 18 11.98 -11.23 7.44
C PRO A 18 10.92 -10.12 7.44
N PHE A 19 11.07 -9.02 8.19
CA PHE A 19 9.98 -8.06 8.41
C PHE A 19 9.93 -6.85 7.44
N SER A 20 10.88 -6.72 6.50
CA SER A 20 10.92 -5.57 5.56
C SER A 20 10.46 -5.90 4.13
N ILE A 21 9.68 -6.97 3.94
CA ILE A 21 9.37 -7.51 2.60
C ILE A 21 8.07 -6.90 2.04
N GLY A 22 8.20 -5.83 1.24
CA GLY A 22 7.13 -5.29 0.40
C GLY A 22 6.87 -6.13 -0.85
N SER A 23 6.62 -7.44 -0.70
CA SER A 23 6.30 -8.31 -1.84
C SER A 23 4.82 -8.26 -2.17
N SER A 24 4.50 -8.01 -3.44
CA SER A 24 3.22 -8.35 -4.07
C SER A 24 2.71 -9.70 -3.55
N VAL A 25 1.46 -9.73 -3.07
CA VAL A 25 0.78 -10.86 -2.41
C VAL A 25 1.22 -12.20 -2.99
N SER A 26 1.96 -12.99 -2.22
CA SER A 26 2.50 -14.27 -2.66
C SER A 26 1.56 -15.39 -2.21
N ALA A 27 0.95 -16.15 -3.13
CA ALA A 27 0.02 -17.23 -2.77
C ALA A 27 0.66 -18.43 -2.00
N GLN A 28 1.91 -18.31 -1.57
CA GLN A 28 2.67 -19.43 -1.00
C GLN A 28 3.05 -19.25 0.45
N GLY A 29 3.05 -18.03 0.99
CA GLY A 29 3.25 -17.85 2.42
C GLY A 29 4.55 -18.36 2.98
N ASN A 30 5.53 -18.58 2.13
CA ASN A 30 6.79 -19.22 2.47
C ASN A 30 7.88 -18.18 2.71
N PHE A 31 7.51 -16.95 3.11
CA PHE A 31 8.42 -15.81 3.23
C PHE A 31 9.25 -15.59 1.95
N GLY A 32 8.64 -15.83 0.78
CA GLY A 32 9.29 -15.74 -0.53
C GLY A 32 10.37 -16.80 -0.80
N GLN A 33 10.49 -17.87 -0.01
CA GLN A 33 11.50 -18.91 -0.24
C GLN A 33 11.29 -19.67 -1.57
N LEU A 34 10.03 -19.87 -1.97
CA LEU A 34 9.64 -20.33 -3.30
C LEU A 34 8.74 -19.26 -3.95
N PRO A 35 8.82 -19.11 -5.27
CA PRO A 35 8.00 -18.16 -5.99
C PRO A 35 6.57 -18.69 -6.13
N GLY A 36 5.57 -17.88 -5.79
CA GLY A 36 4.14 -18.19 -5.95
C GLY A 36 3.69 -18.43 -7.40
N PRO A 37 2.45 -18.91 -7.61
CA PRO A 37 1.87 -19.02 -8.94
C PRO A 37 1.80 -17.64 -9.59
N ALA A 38 1.85 -17.57 -10.92
CA ALA A 38 1.48 -16.33 -11.60
C ALA A 38 -0.02 -16.07 -11.35
N SER A 39 -0.38 -14.89 -10.85
CA SER A 39 -1.80 -14.48 -10.80
C SER A 39 -2.35 -14.27 -12.21
N SER A 40 -3.67 -14.23 -12.34
CA SER A 40 -4.35 -13.86 -13.59
C SER A 40 -3.84 -12.51 -14.09
N GLU A 41 -3.74 -11.53 -13.20
CA GLU A 41 -3.24 -10.20 -13.50
C GLU A 41 -1.75 -10.22 -13.90
N GLU A 42 -0.90 -10.94 -13.16
CA GLU A 42 0.52 -11.08 -13.52
C GLU A 42 0.67 -11.77 -14.90
N LEU A 43 -0.14 -12.79 -15.20
CA LEU A 43 -0.12 -13.44 -16.50
C LEU A 43 -0.56 -12.48 -17.61
N HIS A 44 -1.64 -11.73 -17.41
CA HIS A 44 -2.09 -10.70 -18.36
C HIS A 44 -1.00 -9.64 -18.58
N GLN A 45 -0.33 -9.19 -17.52
CA GLN A 45 0.79 -8.25 -17.64
C GLN A 45 1.97 -8.85 -18.43
N HIS A 46 2.32 -10.12 -18.23
CA HIS A 46 3.41 -10.77 -18.98
C HIS A 46 3.05 -10.97 -20.45
N LEU A 47 1.80 -11.32 -20.76
CA LEU A 47 1.35 -11.53 -22.14
C LEU A 47 1.14 -10.21 -22.86
N GLY A 48 0.42 -9.27 -22.24
CA GLY A 48 0.09 -7.97 -22.80
C GLY A 48 1.34 -7.25 -23.31
N ARG A 49 2.44 -7.26 -22.55
CA ARG A 49 3.70 -6.61 -22.97
C ARG A 49 4.16 -6.96 -24.40
N TYR A 50 3.83 -8.16 -24.89
CA TYR A 50 4.36 -8.66 -26.15
C TYR A 50 3.25 -9.10 -27.12
N LEU A 51 2.01 -9.16 -26.69
CA LEU A 51 0.90 -9.70 -27.46
C LEU A 51 -0.32 -8.80 -27.34
N GLU A 52 -0.92 -8.51 -28.48
CA GLU A 52 -2.28 -8.00 -28.57
C GLU A 52 -3.22 -9.21 -28.66
N PHE A 53 -4.28 -9.21 -27.85
CA PHE A 53 -5.27 -10.28 -27.87
C PHE A 53 -6.62 -9.74 -27.39
N ASP A 54 -7.70 -10.05 -28.10
CA ASP A 54 -9.02 -9.58 -27.72
C ASP A 54 -9.57 -10.28 -26.45
N ILE A 55 -10.75 -9.85 -26.03
CA ILE A 55 -11.45 -10.37 -24.85
C ILE A 55 -11.77 -11.86 -25.01
N SER A 56 -12.14 -12.33 -26.20
CA SER A 56 -12.41 -13.76 -26.42
C SER A 56 -11.17 -14.58 -26.12
N ARG A 57 -10.00 -14.12 -26.57
CA ARG A 57 -8.73 -14.76 -26.28
C ARG A 57 -8.36 -14.65 -24.80
N ALA A 58 -8.66 -13.53 -24.13
CA ALA A 58 -8.47 -13.37 -22.69
C ALA A 58 -9.27 -14.42 -21.88
N VAL A 59 -10.49 -14.77 -22.32
CA VAL A 59 -11.31 -15.85 -21.73
C VAL A 59 -10.65 -17.22 -21.93
N ASP A 60 -10.14 -17.51 -23.13
CA ASP A 60 -9.41 -18.77 -23.41
C ASP A 60 -8.14 -18.89 -22.55
N ILE A 61 -7.37 -17.81 -22.43
CA ILE A 61 -6.18 -17.72 -21.56
C ILE A 61 -6.59 -17.99 -20.11
N GLY A 62 -7.70 -17.41 -19.66
CA GLY A 62 -8.26 -17.62 -18.33
C GLY A 62 -8.54 -19.10 -18.04
N THR A 63 -9.10 -19.83 -19.00
CA THR A 63 -9.37 -21.27 -18.86
C THR A 63 -8.09 -22.09 -18.68
N LEU A 64 -7.05 -21.81 -19.46
CA LEU A 64 -5.74 -22.47 -19.31
C LEU A 64 -5.09 -22.12 -17.96
N HIS A 65 -5.26 -20.87 -17.53
CA HIS A 65 -4.71 -20.38 -16.26
C HIS A 65 -5.41 -21.00 -15.04
N GLU A 66 -6.74 -21.19 -15.08
CA GLU A 66 -7.48 -21.90 -14.02
C GLU A 66 -6.95 -23.33 -13.82
N GLN A 67 -6.66 -24.05 -14.91
CA GLN A 67 -6.02 -25.37 -14.84
C GLN A 67 -4.61 -25.29 -14.23
N TYR A 68 -3.82 -24.29 -14.61
CA TYR A 68 -2.51 -24.04 -14.01
C TYR A 68 -2.62 -23.80 -12.50
N LEU A 69 -3.57 -22.98 -12.04
CA LEU A 69 -3.79 -22.71 -10.62
C LEU A 69 -4.26 -23.96 -9.87
N ALA A 70 -5.10 -24.79 -10.47
CA ALA A 70 -5.52 -26.07 -9.89
C ALA A 70 -4.33 -27.03 -9.70
N ASP A 71 -3.48 -27.19 -10.73
CA ASP A 71 -2.25 -27.99 -10.64
C ASP A 71 -1.29 -27.43 -9.57
N TYR A 72 -1.19 -26.11 -9.49
CA TYR A 72 -0.36 -25.43 -8.52
C TYR A 72 -0.86 -25.61 -7.10
N LYS A 73 -2.18 -25.54 -6.88
CA LYS A 73 -2.83 -25.80 -5.60
C LYS A 73 -2.48 -27.19 -5.08
N VAL A 74 -2.50 -28.21 -5.94
CA VAL A 74 -2.06 -29.58 -5.60
C VAL A 74 -0.58 -29.61 -5.19
N LEU A 75 0.29 -28.90 -5.92
CA LEU A 75 1.72 -28.81 -5.55
C LEU A 75 1.91 -28.14 -4.19
N ARG A 76 1.15 -27.06 -3.93
CA ARG A 76 1.18 -26.27 -2.70
C ARG A 76 0.72 -27.09 -1.49
N GLU A 77 -0.48 -27.63 -1.56
CA GLU A 77 -1.11 -28.41 -0.47
C GLU A 77 -0.44 -29.77 -0.27
N GLY A 78 0.29 -30.27 -1.27
CA GLY A 78 0.99 -31.54 -1.22
C GLY A 78 2.47 -31.46 -0.85
N ARG A 79 3.33 -31.11 -1.82
CA ARG A 79 4.79 -31.19 -1.64
C ARG A 79 5.36 -29.98 -0.92
N ILE A 80 4.86 -28.78 -1.21
CA ILE A 80 5.36 -27.55 -0.58
C ILE A 80 4.97 -27.52 0.90
N ALA A 81 3.71 -27.81 1.24
CA ALA A 81 3.27 -27.88 2.64
C ALA A 81 4.13 -28.87 3.47
N ARG A 82 4.42 -30.06 2.92
CA ARG A 82 5.32 -31.04 3.58
C ARG A 82 6.75 -30.55 3.74
N TRP A 83 7.27 -29.83 2.73
CA TRP A 83 8.61 -29.25 2.78
C TRP A 83 8.71 -28.09 3.79
N LEU A 84 7.66 -27.26 3.89
CA LEU A 84 7.58 -26.22 4.91
C LEU A 84 7.54 -26.82 6.33
N MET A 85 6.80 -27.92 6.51
CA MET A 85 6.79 -28.68 7.76
C MET A 85 8.12 -29.40 8.06
N SER A 86 8.96 -29.65 7.04
CA SER A 86 10.29 -30.26 7.21
C SER A 86 11.41 -29.24 7.34
N ALA A 87 11.10 -27.94 7.31
CA ALA A 87 12.09 -26.87 7.45
C ALA A 87 12.89 -27.08 8.74
N PRO A 88 14.22 -27.24 8.64
CA PRO A 88 15.02 -27.74 9.75
C PRO A 88 15.11 -26.70 10.86
N GLY A 89 14.41 -26.92 11.99
CA GLY A 89 14.74 -26.41 13.32
C GLY A 89 14.99 -24.90 13.50
N PHE A 90 14.75 -24.06 12.48
CA PHE A 90 14.91 -22.61 12.57
C PHE A 90 14.01 -21.98 13.65
N GLU A 91 13.05 -22.75 14.18
CA GLU A 91 12.17 -22.38 15.29
C GLU A 91 12.94 -22.13 16.61
N SER A 92 14.07 -22.80 16.84
CA SER A 92 14.99 -22.46 17.93
C SER A 92 16.10 -21.59 17.37
N GLY A 93 15.86 -20.27 17.31
CA GLY A 93 16.73 -19.25 16.66
C GLY A 93 18.20 -19.15 17.11
N MET A 94 18.74 -20.17 17.80
CA MET A 94 20.13 -20.28 18.25
C MET A 94 20.82 -21.60 17.86
N SER A 95 20.11 -22.60 17.30
CA SER A 95 20.73 -23.88 16.94
C SER A 95 21.30 -23.84 15.52
N VAL A 96 22.57 -24.21 15.35
CA VAL A 96 23.14 -24.43 14.00
C VAL A 96 22.51 -25.69 13.42
N PRO A 97 21.79 -25.60 12.28
CA PRO A 97 21.13 -26.76 11.71
C PRO A 97 22.15 -27.77 11.17
N ASP A 98 21.88 -29.06 11.42
CA ASP A 98 22.66 -30.18 10.87
C ASP A 98 22.82 -30.07 9.34
N ILE A 99 24.05 -30.17 8.85
CA ILE A 99 24.41 -30.10 7.43
C ILE A 99 23.61 -31.07 6.56
N SER A 100 23.35 -32.27 7.06
CA SER A 100 22.58 -33.27 6.32
C SER A 100 21.13 -32.82 6.12
N LYS A 101 20.56 -32.12 7.13
CA LYS A 101 19.22 -31.54 7.05
C LYS A 101 19.19 -30.33 6.12
N VAL A 102 20.19 -29.44 6.19
CA VAL A 102 20.27 -28.27 5.28
C VAL A 102 20.45 -28.72 3.83
N ARG A 103 21.35 -29.66 3.54
CA ARG A 103 21.53 -30.20 2.19
C ARG A 103 20.25 -30.83 1.66
N ARG A 104 19.55 -31.62 2.49
CA ARG A 104 18.24 -32.20 2.12
C ARG A 104 17.22 -31.11 1.84
N TYR A 105 17.10 -30.13 2.73
CA TYR A 105 16.17 -29.02 2.59
C TYR A 105 16.41 -28.21 1.30
N VAL A 106 17.66 -27.85 0.98
CA VAL A 106 17.98 -27.15 -0.27
C VAL A 106 17.78 -28.02 -1.51
N THR A 107 18.09 -29.32 -1.43
CA THR A 107 17.82 -30.26 -2.54
C THR A 107 16.32 -30.38 -2.80
N GLU A 108 15.51 -30.47 -1.75
CA GLU A 108 14.04 -30.47 -1.84
C GLU A 108 13.52 -29.14 -2.39
N GLN A 109 14.07 -28.01 -1.95
CA GLN A 109 13.76 -26.68 -2.48
C GLN A 109 14.03 -26.60 -3.99
N GLN A 110 15.20 -27.05 -4.45
CA GLN A 110 15.55 -27.09 -5.88
C GLN A 110 14.60 -28.00 -6.68
N SER A 111 14.20 -29.14 -6.10
CA SER A 111 13.20 -30.04 -6.70
C SER A 111 11.82 -29.38 -6.81
N LEU A 112 11.43 -28.57 -5.82
CA LEU A 112 10.20 -27.78 -5.85
C LEU A 112 10.26 -26.66 -6.90
N LEU A 113 11.37 -25.92 -6.97
CA LEU A 113 11.59 -24.90 -8.01
C LEU A 113 11.52 -25.51 -9.42
N SER A 114 12.07 -26.72 -9.60
CA SER A 114 11.96 -27.47 -10.85
C SER A 114 10.51 -27.88 -11.15
N ALA A 115 9.73 -28.28 -10.15
CA ALA A 115 8.31 -28.59 -10.31
C ALA A 115 7.48 -27.35 -10.70
N ILE A 116 7.70 -26.21 -10.02
CA ILE A 116 7.07 -24.93 -10.35
C ILE A 116 7.40 -24.53 -11.80
N ARG A 117 8.69 -24.62 -12.18
CA ARG A 117 9.12 -24.34 -13.55
C ARG A 117 8.38 -25.21 -14.58
N LYS A 118 8.17 -26.51 -14.30
CA LYS A 118 7.44 -27.41 -15.21
C LYS A 118 5.97 -27.00 -15.38
N LEU A 119 5.34 -26.47 -14.33
CA LEU A 119 3.97 -25.92 -14.43
C LEU A 119 3.95 -24.66 -15.30
N ASP A 120 4.89 -23.74 -15.08
CA ASP A 120 5.02 -22.54 -15.92
C ASP A 120 5.28 -22.93 -17.39
N ASP A 121 6.23 -23.85 -17.65
CA ASP A 121 6.57 -24.30 -19.00
C ASP A 121 5.36 -24.96 -19.69
N ARG A 122 4.55 -25.74 -18.96
CA ARG A 122 3.30 -26.33 -19.47
C ARG A 122 2.30 -25.25 -19.88
N LEU A 123 2.04 -24.28 -19.01
CA LEU A 123 1.12 -23.16 -19.29
C LEU A 123 1.55 -22.42 -20.56
N PHE A 124 2.82 -22.04 -20.67
CA PHE A 124 3.31 -21.32 -21.86
C PHE A 124 3.31 -22.18 -23.13
N ASN A 125 3.47 -23.50 -23.03
CA ASN A 125 3.31 -24.38 -24.19
C ASN A 125 1.85 -24.42 -24.67
N GLN A 126 0.89 -24.52 -23.75
CA GLN A 126 -0.53 -24.45 -24.09
C GLN A 126 -0.91 -23.09 -24.68
N LEU A 127 -0.34 -22.00 -24.16
CA LEU A 127 -0.50 -20.67 -24.76
C LEU A 127 0.11 -20.60 -26.17
N THR A 128 1.24 -21.27 -26.42
CA THR A 128 1.83 -21.37 -27.76
C THR A 128 0.92 -22.12 -28.72
N GLU A 129 0.27 -23.18 -28.27
CA GLU A 129 -0.74 -23.90 -29.06
C GLU A 129 -1.97 -23.03 -29.33
N LEU A 130 -2.40 -22.22 -28.35
CA LEU A 130 -3.55 -21.31 -28.48
C LEU A 130 -3.33 -20.17 -29.49
N PHE A 131 -2.16 -19.53 -29.47
CA PHE A 131 -1.83 -18.39 -30.34
C PHE A 131 -1.25 -18.81 -31.70
N GLY A 132 -0.67 -20.01 -31.80
CA GLY A 132 -0.03 -20.49 -33.03
C GLY A 132 1.40 -19.97 -33.23
N PRO A 133 2.04 -20.38 -34.34
CA PRO A 133 3.48 -20.20 -34.55
C PRO A 133 3.91 -18.75 -34.77
N ASP A 134 3.03 -17.88 -35.30
CA ASP A 134 3.36 -16.49 -35.63
C ASP A 134 3.65 -15.66 -34.37
N HIS A 135 3.11 -16.06 -33.22
CA HIS A 135 3.32 -15.41 -31.93
C HIS A 135 4.43 -16.05 -31.07
N PHE A 136 5.13 -17.07 -31.59
CA PHE A 136 6.10 -17.85 -30.82
C PHE A 136 7.21 -16.98 -30.20
N ALA A 137 7.75 -16.03 -30.96
CA ALA A 137 8.82 -15.15 -30.47
C ALA A 137 8.35 -14.28 -29.30
N ASN A 138 7.14 -13.71 -29.40
CA ASN A 138 6.56 -12.85 -28.36
C ASN A 138 6.16 -13.66 -27.11
N LEU A 139 5.62 -14.87 -27.29
CA LEU A 139 5.34 -15.78 -26.19
C LEU A 139 6.62 -16.23 -25.45
N GLU A 140 7.72 -16.44 -26.16
CA GLU A 140 9.01 -16.75 -25.52
C GLU A 140 9.53 -15.55 -24.71
N ARG A 141 9.28 -14.31 -25.16
CA ARG A 141 9.58 -13.10 -24.37
C ARG A 141 8.69 -12.99 -23.12
N ALA A 142 7.39 -13.28 -23.23
CA ALA A 142 6.48 -13.37 -22.09
C ALA A 142 6.93 -14.44 -21.08
N ARG A 143 7.35 -15.61 -21.57
CA ARG A 143 7.94 -16.68 -20.75
C ARG A 143 9.20 -16.21 -20.04
N LYS A 144 10.12 -15.53 -20.72
CA LYS A 144 11.33 -14.93 -20.10
C LYS A 144 10.96 -13.90 -19.04
N SER A 145 9.93 -13.09 -19.27
CA SER A 145 9.41 -12.15 -18.26
C SER A 145 8.94 -12.87 -16.99
N ARG A 146 8.20 -13.96 -17.13
CA ARG A 146 7.83 -14.81 -15.97
C ARG A 146 9.05 -15.42 -15.28
N ILE A 147 10.05 -15.89 -16.02
CA ILE A 147 11.31 -16.41 -15.45
C ILE A 147 12.01 -15.35 -14.61
N ARG A 148 12.05 -14.09 -15.08
CA ARG A 148 12.64 -12.97 -14.33
C ARG A 148 11.86 -12.65 -13.06
N SER A 149 10.53 -12.54 -13.14
CA SER A 149 9.64 -12.35 -11.98
C SER A 149 9.89 -13.43 -10.92
N ARG A 150 9.94 -14.70 -11.34
CA ARG A 150 10.21 -15.85 -10.50
C ARG A 150 11.58 -15.79 -9.81
N ALA A 151 12.64 -15.44 -10.54
CA ALA A 151 13.99 -15.33 -10.00
C ALA A 151 14.10 -14.20 -8.96
N ARG A 152 13.37 -13.10 -9.16
CA ARG A 152 13.32 -11.95 -8.24
C ARG A 152 12.50 -12.22 -6.98
N ARG A 153 11.43 -13.01 -7.05
CA ARG A 153 10.54 -13.29 -5.91
C ARG A 153 10.94 -14.50 -5.06
N GLY A 154 11.94 -15.29 -5.49
CA GLY A 154 12.43 -16.44 -4.72
C GLY A 154 13.27 -16.04 -3.50
N LEU A 155 13.85 -17.03 -2.82
CA LEU A 155 14.64 -16.86 -1.58
C LEU A 155 15.65 -15.70 -1.65
N SER A 156 16.29 -15.52 -2.80
CA SER A 156 17.28 -14.45 -3.00
C SER A 156 16.68 -13.05 -2.92
N GLY A 157 15.45 -12.87 -3.41
CA GLY A 157 14.73 -11.61 -3.28
C GLY A 157 14.24 -11.40 -1.85
N ALA A 158 13.69 -12.44 -1.23
CA ALA A 158 13.23 -12.39 0.17
C ALA A 158 14.35 -12.05 1.15
N MET A 159 15.56 -12.58 0.93
CA MET A 159 16.75 -12.24 1.72
C MET A 159 17.40 -10.91 1.32
N GLY A 160 16.85 -10.19 0.33
CA GLY A 160 17.45 -8.96 -0.19
C GLY A 160 18.83 -9.16 -0.85
N LEU A 161 19.19 -10.39 -1.22
CA LEU A 161 20.46 -10.72 -1.89
C LEU A 161 20.42 -10.40 -3.39
N LEU A 162 19.22 -10.27 -3.98
CA LEU A 162 19.04 -9.96 -5.39
C LEU A 162 18.34 -8.61 -5.56
N GLN A 163 19.13 -7.53 -5.53
CA GLN A 163 18.63 -6.15 -5.61
C GLN A 163 18.80 -5.57 -7.00
N VAL A 164 18.22 -6.24 -7.98
CA VAL A 164 18.26 -5.85 -9.38
C VAL A 164 16.83 -5.64 -9.88
N GLN A 165 16.61 -4.55 -10.59
CA GLN A 165 15.32 -4.21 -11.20
C GLN A 165 15.20 -4.81 -12.60
N ASP A 166 13.97 -5.22 -12.96
CA ASP A 166 13.64 -5.58 -14.35
C ASP A 166 13.30 -4.28 -15.10
N LEU A 167 14.00 -4.00 -16.21
CA LEU A 167 13.75 -2.78 -16.98
C LEU A 167 12.32 -2.69 -17.50
N TRP A 168 11.65 -3.82 -17.77
CA TRP A 168 10.23 -3.79 -18.14
C TRP A 168 9.32 -3.30 -17.03
N SER A 169 9.65 -3.60 -15.77
CA SER A 169 8.88 -3.09 -14.61
C SER A 169 9.08 -1.59 -14.37
N ILE A 170 10.10 -0.99 -15.00
CA ILE A 170 10.35 0.45 -14.97
C ILE A 170 9.68 1.10 -16.18
N ALA A 171 9.88 0.52 -17.37
CA ALA A 171 9.28 0.96 -18.62
C ALA A 171 7.74 0.96 -18.59
N SER A 172 7.11 -0.01 -17.93
CA SER A 172 5.65 -0.07 -17.81
C SER A 172 5.04 1.08 -16.99
N GLU A 173 5.85 1.81 -16.23
CA GLU A 173 5.41 3.00 -15.47
C GLU A 173 5.63 4.31 -16.24
N VAL A 174 6.30 4.25 -17.38
CA VAL A 174 6.54 5.42 -18.24
C VAL A 174 5.41 5.50 -19.27
N PRO A 175 4.74 6.65 -19.41
CA PRO A 175 3.75 6.84 -20.46
C PRO A 175 4.48 6.89 -21.82
N LEU A 176 4.34 5.82 -22.61
CA LEU A 176 4.94 5.68 -23.93
C LEU A 176 3.83 5.69 -24.98
N ASN A 177 4.05 6.39 -26.09
CA ASN A 177 3.22 6.21 -27.27
C ASN A 177 3.55 4.85 -27.95
N GLN A 178 2.76 4.45 -28.95
CA GLN A 178 2.92 3.16 -29.61
C GLN A 178 4.27 2.99 -30.33
N GLU A 179 4.78 4.09 -30.90
CA GLU A 179 6.05 4.11 -31.64
C GLU A 179 7.23 3.91 -30.69
N ASP A 180 7.30 4.73 -29.63
CA ASP A 180 8.30 4.64 -28.55
C ASP A 180 8.26 3.26 -27.89
N TYR A 181 7.06 2.73 -27.62
CA TYR A 181 6.90 1.40 -27.03
C TYR A 181 7.46 0.31 -27.95
N SER A 182 7.19 0.39 -29.25
CA SER A 182 7.69 -0.57 -30.24
C SER A 182 9.21 -0.50 -30.37
N ALA A 183 9.78 0.71 -30.43
CA ALA A 183 11.23 0.94 -30.46
C ALA A 183 11.91 0.41 -29.19
N LEU A 184 11.37 0.74 -28.02
CA LEU A 184 11.82 0.26 -26.73
C LEU A 184 11.75 -1.27 -26.63
N SER A 185 10.64 -1.86 -27.06
CA SER A 185 10.43 -3.31 -27.06
C SER A 185 11.47 -4.02 -27.91
N ALA A 186 11.76 -3.51 -29.12
CA ALA A 186 12.77 -4.08 -30.01
C ALA A 186 14.17 -3.99 -29.39
N ALA A 187 14.53 -2.85 -28.80
CA ALA A 187 15.83 -2.64 -28.16
C ALA A 187 16.04 -3.55 -26.93
N LEU A 188 14.99 -3.70 -26.11
CA LEU A 188 15.03 -4.52 -24.90
C LEU A 188 15.13 -6.03 -25.20
N ALA A 189 14.79 -6.51 -26.40
CA ALA A 189 14.92 -7.94 -26.73
C ALA A 189 16.36 -8.47 -26.52
N SER A 190 17.37 -7.71 -26.95
CA SER A 190 18.78 -8.07 -26.77
C SER A 190 19.23 -8.03 -25.29
N TRP A 191 18.61 -7.15 -24.51
CA TRP A 191 18.82 -7.06 -23.08
C TRP A 191 18.20 -8.27 -22.38
N GLU A 192 16.96 -8.66 -22.73
CA GLU A 192 16.27 -9.82 -22.15
C GLU A 192 17.06 -11.12 -22.31
N ASP A 193 17.66 -11.33 -23.49
CA ASP A 193 18.47 -12.50 -23.83
C ASP A 193 19.72 -12.62 -22.95
N ARG A 194 20.29 -11.49 -22.53
CA ARG A 194 21.48 -11.44 -21.66
C ARG A 194 21.09 -11.43 -20.18
N PHE A 195 20.10 -10.63 -19.82
CA PHE A 195 19.69 -10.39 -18.45
C PHE A 195 19.02 -11.61 -17.83
N THR A 196 18.11 -12.29 -18.55
CA THR A 196 17.36 -13.44 -18.02
C THR A 196 18.28 -14.59 -17.56
N PRO A 197 19.25 -15.10 -18.36
CA PRO A 197 20.15 -16.15 -17.89
C PRO A 197 21.10 -15.69 -16.78
N LEU A 198 21.55 -14.42 -16.82
CA LEU A 198 22.42 -13.85 -15.78
C LEU A 198 21.69 -13.75 -14.44
N LEU A 199 20.43 -13.29 -14.45
CA LEU A 199 19.57 -13.23 -13.27
C LEU A 199 19.28 -14.62 -12.71
N ALA A 200 19.00 -15.60 -13.57
CA ALA A 200 18.81 -16.99 -13.16
C ALA A 200 20.11 -17.61 -12.59
N LYS A 201 21.29 -17.16 -13.02
CA LYS A 201 22.58 -17.55 -12.42
C LYS A 201 22.76 -16.89 -11.05
N ALA A 202 22.47 -15.60 -10.92
CA ALA A 202 22.53 -14.86 -9.65
C ALA A 202 21.59 -15.47 -8.60
N ALA A 203 20.33 -15.71 -8.95
CA ALA A 203 19.37 -16.36 -8.06
C ALA A 203 19.84 -17.75 -7.60
N ARG A 204 20.37 -18.58 -8.53
CA ARG A 204 20.93 -19.90 -8.17
C ARG A 204 22.15 -19.81 -7.25
N SER A 205 23.06 -18.86 -7.51
CA SER A 205 24.23 -18.64 -6.65
C SER A 205 23.79 -18.23 -5.24
N SER A 206 22.84 -17.30 -5.14
CA SER A 206 22.23 -16.89 -3.88
C SER A 206 21.49 -18.02 -3.15
N THR A 207 20.75 -18.90 -3.83
CA THR A 207 20.16 -20.09 -3.17
C THR A 207 21.21 -21.10 -2.72
N SER A 208 22.32 -21.22 -3.44
CA SER A 208 23.44 -22.09 -3.04
C SER A 208 24.20 -21.57 -1.81
N LEU A 209 23.96 -20.32 -1.41
CA LEU A 209 24.67 -19.67 -0.31
C LEU A 209 24.52 -20.44 1.00
N LEU A 210 23.31 -20.89 1.34
CA LEU A 210 23.07 -21.67 2.56
C LEU A 210 23.83 -23.01 2.55
N VAL A 211 23.93 -23.67 1.38
CA VAL A 211 24.69 -24.92 1.26
C VAL A 211 26.18 -24.65 1.46
N LYS A 212 26.73 -23.66 0.74
CA LYS A 212 28.15 -23.29 0.84
C LYS A 212 28.51 -22.86 2.26
N MET A 213 27.63 -22.11 2.94
CA MET A 213 27.83 -21.71 4.33
C MET A 213 27.97 -22.92 5.25
N VAL A 214 27.05 -23.88 5.13
CA VAL A 214 27.03 -25.03 6.02
C VAL A 214 28.15 -26.02 5.68
N GLU A 215 28.49 -26.19 4.41
CA GLU A 215 29.68 -26.95 3.98
C GLU A 215 30.97 -26.38 4.58
N LYS A 216 31.11 -25.05 4.59
CA LYS A 216 32.28 -24.39 5.17
C LYS A 216 32.32 -24.50 6.70
N LEU A 217 31.17 -24.53 7.38
CA LEU A 217 31.11 -24.79 8.82
C LEU A 217 31.51 -26.23 9.16
N ASP A 218 31.06 -27.20 8.36
CA ASP A 218 31.45 -28.60 8.47
C ASP A 218 32.95 -28.80 8.21
N GLU A 219 33.50 -28.14 7.18
CA GLU A 219 34.96 -28.12 6.91
C GLU A 219 35.77 -27.56 8.09
N ALA A 220 35.20 -26.65 8.87
CA ALA A 220 35.81 -26.08 10.06
C ALA A 220 35.64 -26.96 11.33
N GLY A 221 35.00 -28.12 11.20
CA GLY A 221 34.72 -29.05 12.29
C GLY A 221 33.58 -28.61 13.20
N ILE A 222 32.78 -27.62 12.80
CA ILE A 222 31.67 -27.08 13.59
C ILE A 222 30.40 -27.86 13.22
N THR A 223 30.11 -28.89 13.98
CA THR A 223 28.86 -29.66 13.82
C THR A 223 27.73 -29.02 14.63
N GLY A 224 26.48 -29.23 14.20
CA GLY A 224 25.31 -28.68 14.90
C GLY A 224 25.21 -29.11 16.36
N ASP A 225 25.66 -30.34 16.68
CA ASP A 225 25.64 -30.87 18.04
C ASP A 225 26.64 -30.14 18.94
N GLU A 226 27.87 -29.87 18.45
CA GLU A 226 28.86 -29.09 19.20
C GLU A 226 28.39 -27.65 19.48
N PHE A 227 27.65 -27.04 18.55
CA PHE A 227 27.17 -25.68 18.72
C PHE A 227 26.04 -25.59 19.75
N ASN A 228 25.17 -26.60 19.81
CA ASN A 228 24.06 -26.65 20.75
C ASN A 228 24.51 -26.97 22.18
N ASP A 229 25.63 -27.67 22.33
CA ASP A 229 26.21 -28.03 23.62
C ASP A 229 27.08 -26.93 24.24
N PHE A 230 27.22 -25.77 23.57
CA PHE A 230 27.98 -24.66 24.15
C PHE A 230 27.29 -24.07 25.38
N ASP A 231 27.94 -24.22 26.53
CA ASP A 231 27.63 -23.52 27.76
C ASP A 231 27.97 -22.03 27.61
N GLN A 232 26.94 -21.21 27.42
CA GLN A 232 27.07 -19.75 27.30
C GLN A 232 27.57 -19.07 28.59
N THR A 233 27.72 -19.81 29.69
CA THR A 233 28.29 -19.29 30.94
C THR A 233 29.80 -19.51 31.03
N ASP A 234 30.37 -20.39 30.21
CA ASP A 234 31.81 -20.68 30.16
C ASP A 234 32.53 -19.68 29.23
N PRO A 235 33.44 -18.83 29.78
CA PRO A 235 34.20 -17.86 28.98
C PRO A 235 34.99 -18.46 27.81
N GLU A 236 35.50 -19.69 27.94
CA GLU A 236 36.24 -20.34 26.86
C GLU A 236 35.31 -20.75 25.71
N GLN A 237 34.12 -21.23 26.04
CA GLN A 237 33.11 -21.59 25.05
C GLN A 237 32.50 -20.34 24.39
N ILE A 238 32.31 -19.24 25.13
CA ILE A 238 31.96 -17.94 24.53
C ILE A 238 33.00 -17.51 23.50
N ARG A 239 34.30 -17.67 23.81
CA ARG A 239 35.36 -17.35 22.86
C ARG A 239 35.30 -18.25 21.62
N LYS A 240 35.07 -19.55 21.80
CA LYS A 240 34.89 -20.48 20.67
C LYS A 240 33.66 -20.09 19.82
N ILE A 241 32.53 -19.72 20.44
CA ILE A 241 31.36 -19.19 19.74
C ILE A 241 31.72 -17.92 18.95
N GLN A 242 32.48 -17.00 19.53
CA GLN A 242 32.91 -15.78 18.82
C GLN A 242 33.80 -16.11 17.61
N GLU A 243 34.75 -17.04 17.76
CA GLU A 243 35.61 -17.51 16.65
C GLU A 243 34.78 -18.18 15.55
N VAL A 244 33.80 -19.01 15.92
CA VAL A 244 32.83 -19.59 14.98
C VAL A 244 32.00 -18.51 14.28
N MET A 245 31.50 -17.52 15.01
CA MET A 245 30.70 -16.43 14.42
C MET A 245 31.52 -15.58 13.44
N LEU A 246 32.78 -15.29 13.76
CA LEU A 246 33.70 -14.59 12.83
C LEU A 246 33.93 -15.44 11.58
N LEU A 247 34.09 -16.75 11.72
CA LEU A 247 34.23 -17.66 10.59
C LEU A 247 32.94 -17.72 9.75
N VAL A 248 31.75 -17.81 10.38
CA VAL A 248 30.45 -17.75 9.69
C VAL A 248 30.30 -16.44 8.92
N GLN A 249 30.68 -15.31 9.53
CA GLN A 249 30.66 -14.00 8.88
C GLN A 249 31.61 -13.98 7.68
N GLN A 250 32.85 -14.48 7.83
CA GLN A 250 33.81 -14.55 6.71
C GLN A 250 33.27 -15.41 5.56
N ILE A 251 32.74 -16.58 5.87
CA ILE A 251 32.13 -17.48 4.88
C ILE A 251 30.95 -16.80 4.19
N PHE A 252 30.08 -16.14 4.96
CA PHE A 252 28.96 -15.40 4.43
C PHE A 252 29.42 -14.30 3.47
N LEU A 253 30.47 -13.56 3.83
CA LEU A 253 31.06 -12.53 2.98
C LEU A 253 31.63 -13.13 1.69
N ASP A 254 32.44 -14.18 1.77
CA ASP A 254 33.03 -14.84 0.60
C ASP A 254 31.97 -15.28 -0.41
N VAL A 255 30.87 -15.85 0.10
CA VAL A 255 29.77 -16.31 -0.76
C VAL A 255 28.91 -15.14 -1.24
N ARG A 256 28.68 -14.12 -0.41
CA ARG A 256 27.99 -12.88 -0.80
C ARG A 256 28.75 -12.16 -1.92
N MET A 257 30.08 -12.17 -1.91
CA MET A 257 30.91 -11.55 -2.94
C MET A 257 30.68 -12.15 -4.33
N GLU A 258 30.48 -13.47 -4.43
CA GLU A 258 30.14 -14.12 -5.71
C GLU A 258 28.78 -13.64 -6.24
N SER A 259 27.80 -13.50 -5.34
CA SER A 259 26.48 -12.98 -5.68
C SER A 259 26.52 -11.50 -6.05
N GLU A 260 27.28 -10.69 -5.31
CA GLU A 260 27.46 -9.26 -5.59
C GLU A 260 28.18 -9.01 -6.91
N ALA A 261 29.12 -9.86 -7.33
CA ALA A 261 29.73 -9.77 -8.65
C ALA A 261 28.68 -9.95 -9.77
N LEU A 262 27.79 -10.95 -9.65
CA LEU A 262 26.69 -11.14 -10.59
C LEU A 262 25.66 -10.01 -10.55
N ASN A 263 25.38 -9.46 -9.36
CA ASN A 263 24.51 -8.29 -9.20
C ASN A 263 25.13 -7.04 -9.84
N ALA A 264 26.45 -6.85 -9.74
CA ALA A 264 27.17 -5.75 -10.37
C ALA A 264 27.11 -5.88 -11.90
N ASP A 265 27.30 -7.08 -12.45
CA ASP A 265 27.14 -7.33 -13.89
C ASP A 265 25.71 -7.01 -14.37
N LEU A 266 24.69 -7.40 -13.60
CA LEU A 266 23.28 -7.08 -13.89
C LEU A 266 22.99 -5.58 -13.82
N ARG A 267 23.48 -4.89 -12.79
CA ARG A 267 23.34 -3.43 -12.63
C ARG A 267 24.06 -2.67 -13.73
N GLN A 268 25.25 -3.12 -14.12
CA GLN A 268 26.00 -2.56 -15.24
C GLN A 268 25.27 -2.77 -16.57
N LEU A 269 24.71 -3.96 -16.80
CA LEU A 269 23.90 -4.24 -17.99
C LEU A 269 22.68 -3.30 -18.06
N ASN A 270 21.93 -3.17 -16.96
CA ASN A 270 20.79 -2.26 -16.90
C ASN A 270 21.19 -0.80 -17.13
N SER A 271 22.25 -0.33 -16.45
CA SER A 271 22.73 1.04 -16.56
C SER A 271 23.21 1.37 -17.97
N ARG A 272 23.85 0.43 -18.68
CA ARG A 272 24.17 0.60 -20.11
C ARG A 272 22.90 0.68 -20.94
N THR A 273 22.01 -0.30 -20.79
CA THR A 273 20.78 -0.35 -21.59
C THR A 273 19.90 0.88 -21.41
N VAL A 274 19.69 1.38 -20.19
CA VAL A 274 18.87 2.60 -19.96
C VAL A 274 19.43 3.81 -20.69
N ARG A 275 20.75 3.92 -20.81
CA ARG A 275 21.40 5.01 -21.56
C ARG A 275 21.28 4.81 -23.07
N ASP A 276 21.46 3.57 -23.53
CA ASP A 276 21.31 3.23 -24.96
C ASP A 276 19.86 3.43 -25.47
N LEU A 277 18.87 3.50 -24.56
CA LEU A 277 17.47 3.72 -24.89
C LEU A 277 17.10 5.20 -25.09
N GLU A 278 17.96 6.14 -24.69
CA GLU A 278 17.66 7.58 -24.72
C GLU A 278 17.31 8.08 -26.13
N ASP A 279 18.09 7.66 -27.13
CA ASP A 279 17.91 8.11 -28.53
C ASP A 279 16.77 7.37 -29.26
N LEU A 280 16.11 6.41 -28.61
CA LEU A 280 15.11 5.54 -29.23
C LEU A 280 13.67 5.91 -28.89
N ILE A 281 13.46 6.77 -27.90
CA ILE A 281 12.14 7.19 -27.44
C ILE A 281 12.12 8.70 -27.27
N ASP A 282 10.92 9.27 -27.13
CA ASP A 282 10.75 10.69 -26.82
C ASP A 282 11.67 11.13 -25.64
N PRO A 283 12.39 12.27 -25.74
CA PRO A 283 13.33 12.71 -24.72
C PRO A 283 12.72 12.85 -23.32
N TRP A 284 11.44 13.20 -23.22
CA TRP A 284 10.72 13.23 -21.96
C TRP A 284 10.47 11.83 -21.39
N ALA A 285 10.08 10.88 -22.24
CA ALA A 285 9.94 9.48 -21.84
C ALA A 285 11.28 8.89 -21.38
N ALA A 286 12.37 9.20 -22.08
CA ALA A 286 13.73 8.83 -21.68
C ALA A 286 14.09 9.39 -20.29
N ARG A 287 13.76 10.66 -20.04
CA ARG A 287 13.93 11.32 -18.73
C ARG A 287 13.17 10.60 -17.63
N LEU A 288 11.89 10.31 -17.84
CA LEU A 288 11.07 9.57 -16.87
C LEU A 288 11.61 8.16 -16.64
N LEU A 289 12.04 7.45 -17.68
CA LEU A 289 12.64 6.13 -17.56
C LEU A 289 13.92 6.17 -16.70
N LYS A 290 14.83 7.10 -16.96
CA LYS A 290 16.06 7.30 -16.17
C LYS A 290 15.75 7.64 -14.72
N LYS A 291 14.81 8.56 -14.48
CA LYS A 291 14.37 8.94 -13.13
C LYS A 291 13.79 7.74 -12.37
N GLN A 292 12.90 6.98 -13.00
CA GLN A 292 12.30 5.78 -12.40
C GLN A 292 13.35 4.69 -12.15
N PHE A 293 14.32 4.54 -13.05
CA PHE A 293 15.44 3.62 -12.89
C PHE A 293 16.29 3.97 -11.66
N LEU A 294 16.70 5.24 -11.52
CA LEU A 294 17.47 5.71 -10.36
C LEU A 294 16.67 5.49 -9.06
N ARG A 295 15.41 5.92 -9.04
CA ARG A 295 14.49 5.76 -7.91
C ARG A 295 14.39 4.31 -7.41
N LYS A 296 14.27 3.36 -8.34
CA LYS A 296 14.12 1.92 -8.02
C LYS A 296 15.45 1.21 -7.80
N SER A 297 16.56 1.82 -8.19
CA SER A 297 17.89 1.29 -7.93
C SER A 297 18.30 1.59 -6.47
N ARG A 298 18.96 0.64 -5.81
CA ARG A 298 19.28 0.59 -4.36
C ARG A 298 19.83 1.88 -3.72
N VAL A 299 20.41 2.79 -4.50
CA VAL A 299 21.08 4.00 -3.99
C VAL A 299 20.09 5.07 -3.52
N ASP A 300 18.88 5.12 -4.11
CA ASP A 300 17.83 6.02 -3.63
C ASP A 300 17.02 5.41 -2.47
N ALA A 301 16.83 4.09 -2.43
CA ALA A 301 16.09 3.43 -1.34
C ALA A 301 16.75 3.57 0.04
N LEU A 302 18.09 3.58 0.12
CA LEU A 302 18.83 3.90 1.34
C LEU A 302 18.73 5.39 1.75
N ARG A 303 18.09 6.21 0.92
CA ARG A 303 17.97 7.67 1.07
C ARG A 303 16.53 8.17 0.89
N MET A 304 15.54 7.27 0.78
CA MET A 304 14.12 7.57 0.56
C MET A 304 13.41 8.13 1.80
N HIS A 305 14.15 8.83 2.66
CA HIS A 305 13.58 10.06 3.20
C HIS A 305 13.59 11.11 2.07
N ASP A 306 12.73 10.88 1.07
CA ASP A 306 12.02 11.93 0.31
C ASP A 306 11.04 12.67 1.26
N ASN A 307 11.42 12.87 2.53
CA ASN A 307 10.89 13.99 3.28
C ASN A 307 11.38 15.18 2.50
N ASP A 308 10.45 15.82 1.78
CA ASP A 308 10.54 17.18 1.27
C ASP A 308 11.87 17.82 1.66
N ILE A 309 12.90 17.65 0.81
CA ILE A 309 14.05 18.55 0.89
C ILE A 309 13.38 19.90 0.71
N ALA A 310 13.27 20.61 1.84
CA ALA A 310 12.65 21.90 1.95
C ALA A 310 13.06 22.64 0.69
N THR A 311 12.09 22.89 -0.20
CA THR A 311 12.34 23.72 -1.38
C THR A 311 13.03 24.93 -0.79
N PRO A 312 14.29 25.24 -1.14
CA PRO A 312 15.10 26.18 -0.38
C PRO A 312 14.23 27.41 -0.11
N SER A 313 13.95 27.67 1.16
CA SER A 313 12.97 28.67 1.54
C SER A 313 13.47 29.99 0.96
N PHE A 314 12.79 30.48 -0.07
CA PHE A 314 13.03 31.83 -0.56
C PHE A 314 12.58 32.74 0.58
N GLN A 315 13.54 33.18 1.41
CA GLN A 315 13.34 34.07 2.56
C GLN A 315 12.84 35.48 2.16
N SER A 316 12.32 35.69 0.96
CA SER A 316 11.68 36.94 0.59
C SER A 316 10.24 36.95 1.15
N GLN A 317 10.03 37.71 2.23
CA GLN A 317 8.74 37.90 2.92
C GLN A 317 7.60 38.49 2.05
N GLU A 318 7.79 38.72 0.76
CA GLU A 318 6.87 39.55 -0.04
C GLU A 318 5.82 38.81 -0.89
N ASN A 319 5.70 37.48 -0.93
CA ASN A 319 4.61 36.86 -1.73
C ASN A 319 4.08 35.50 -1.21
N LEU A 320 3.10 35.55 -0.30
CA LEU A 320 2.30 34.40 0.16
C LEU A 320 1.49 33.72 -0.97
N TYR A 321 1.18 34.42 -2.06
CA TYR A 321 0.50 33.82 -3.22
C TYR A 321 1.42 32.91 -4.05
N PHE A 322 2.74 33.08 -3.95
CA PHE A 322 3.73 32.30 -4.71
C PHE A 322 4.01 30.91 -4.13
N SER A 323 3.86 30.70 -2.82
CA SER A 323 4.20 29.43 -2.18
C SER A 323 3.28 28.28 -2.63
N SER A 324 1.98 28.56 -2.78
CA SER A 324 0.99 27.58 -3.26
C SER A 324 1.17 27.19 -4.73
N PHE A 325 1.63 28.11 -5.58
CA PHE A 325 2.00 27.82 -6.97
C PHE A 325 3.29 26.99 -7.04
N LYS A 326 4.33 27.35 -6.25
CA LYS A 326 5.63 26.66 -6.21
C LYS A 326 5.54 25.16 -5.83
N LEU A 327 4.76 24.83 -4.80
CA LEU A 327 4.63 23.45 -4.32
C LEU A 327 3.87 22.55 -5.31
N LYS A 328 2.86 23.11 -5.99
CA LYS A 328 2.14 22.38 -7.04
C LYS A 328 2.98 22.30 -8.31
N SER A 329 3.59 23.39 -8.79
CA SER A 329 4.41 23.47 -10.01
C SER A 329 5.63 22.55 -10.00
N ALA A 330 6.26 22.32 -8.84
CA ALA A 330 7.36 21.37 -8.73
C ALA A 330 6.94 19.93 -9.06
N ARG A 331 5.70 19.53 -8.71
CA ARG A 331 5.13 18.22 -9.08
C ARG A 331 4.75 18.14 -10.56
N PHE A 332 4.51 19.28 -11.23
CA PHE A 332 4.26 19.30 -12.68
C PHE A 332 5.51 18.94 -13.48
N LEU A 333 6.70 19.42 -13.10
CA LEU A 333 7.96 19.05 -13.78
C LEU A 333 8.40 17.60 -13.53
N ASP A 334 7.71 16.91 -12.63
CA ASP A 334 7.84 15.47 -12.43
C ASP A 334 6.85 14.67 -13.30
N ARG A 335 5.98 15.35 -14.05
CA ARG A 335 4.97 14.82 -14.99
C ARG A 335 5.18 15.38 -16.39
N ASP A 336 4.55 14.75 -17.38
CA ASP A 336 4.62 15.19 -18.78
C ASP A 336 4.25 16.68 -18.95
N PRO A 337 5.18 17.54 -19.42
CA PRO A 337 4.94 18.96 -19.59
C PRO A 337 4.23 19.27 -20.92
N ARG A 338 4.08 18.31 -21.84
CA ARG A 338 3.45 18.54 -23.16
C ARG A 338 2.02 19.09 -23.05
N PRO A 339 1.14 18.59 -22.16
CA PRO A 339 -0.19 19.19 -21.98
C PRO A 339 -0.15 20.66 -21.54
N LEU A 340 0.89 21.08 -20.80
CA LEU A 340 1.08 22.48 -20.42
C LEU A 340 1.56 23.31 -21.61
N ILE A 341 2.50 22.80 -22.39
CA ILE A 341 2.97 23.43 -23.63
C ILE A 341 1.79 23.62 -24.60
N GLU A 342 0.99 22.57 -24.82
CA GLU A 342 -0.21 22.62 -25.65
C GLU A 342 -1.22 23.64 -25.12
N ALA A 343 -1.46 23.67 -23.80
CA ALA A 343 -2.36 24.64 -23.19
C ALA A 343 -1.86 26.09 -23.34
N ILE A 344 -0.55 26.32 -23.32
CA ILE A 344 0.06 27.64 -23.54
C ILE A 344 -0.08 28.05 -25.01
N HIS A 345 0.22 27.15 -25.96
CA HIS A 345 0.04 27.41 -27.39
C HIS A 345 -1.43 27.63 -27.79
N ALA A 346 -2.35 26.91 -27.15
CA ALA A 346 -3.78 27.05 -27.40
C ALA A 346 -4.40 28.30 -26.73
N SER A 347 -3.70 28.92 -25.78
CA SER A 347 -4.20 30.06 -25.03
C SER A 347 -4.01 31.35 -25.81
N THR A 348 -5.08 32.14 -25.95
CA THR A 348 -5.00 33.49 -26.53
C THR A 348 -4.30 34.50 -25.62
N LEU A 349 -3.93 34.11 -24.39
CA LEU A 349 -3.23 34.96 -23.43
C LEU A 349 -1.73 35.08 -23.72
N PHE A 350 -1.16 34.15 -24.50
CA PHE A 350 0.25 34.16 -24.84
C PHE A 350 0.42 34.43 -26.33
N SER A 351 1.42 35.22 -26.69
CA SER A 351 1.83 35.33 -28.07
C SER A 351 2.48 34.02 -28.52
N GLU A 352 2.44 33.74 -29.83
CA GLU A 352 3.12 32.58 -30.43
C GLU A 352 4.63 32.57 -30.07
N GLU A 353 5.26 33.74 -30.03
CA GLU A 353 6.67 33.89 -29.62
C GLU A 353 6.90 33.43 -28.17
N VAL A 354 6.00 33.78 -27.25
CA VAL A 354 6.08 33.34 -25.84
C VAL A 354 5.86 31.84 -25.72
N GLY A 355 4.90 31.28 -26.46
CA GLY A 355 4.67 29.84 -26.52
C GLY A 355 5.88 29.07 -27.06
N SER A 356 6.53 29.59 -28.11
CA SER A 356 7.76 29.04 -28.68
C SER A 356 8.95 29.12 -27.73
N ASP A 357 9.24 30.30 -27.14
CA ASP A 357 10.34 30.46 -26.14
C ASP A 357 10.12 29.52 -24.95
N PHE A 358 8.89 29.40 -24.46
CA PHE A 358 8.57 28.49 -23.37
C PHE A 358 8.81 27.02 -23.73
N SER A 359 8.43 26.61 -24.95
CA SER A 359 8.66 25.24 -25.43
C SER A 359 10.15 24.94 -25.55
N GLU A 360 10.93 25.88 -26.09
CA GLU A 360 12.38 25.77 -26.22
C GLU A 360 13.05 25.64 -24.84
N ARG A 361 12.65 26.44 -23.85
CA ARG A 361 13.16 26.33 -22.47
C ARG A 361 12.86 24.99 -21.82
N ILE A 362 11.66 24.44 -22.02
CA ILE A 362 11.35 23.10 -21.51
C ILE A 362 12.23 22.06 -22.21
N GLN A 363 12.40 22.15 -23.53
CA GLN A 363 13.27 21.21 -24.25
C GLN A 363 14.72 21.27 -23.75
N ILE A 364 15.26 22.47 -23.51
CA ILE A 364 16.59 22.68 -22.91
C ILE A 364 16.65 22.02 -21.54
N TYR A 365 15.69 22.30 -20.64
CA TYR A 365 15.65 21.69 -19.31
C TYR A 365 15.57 20.16 -19.38
N VAL A 366 14.75 19.60 -20.27
CA VAL A 366 14.60 18.15 -20.42
C VAL A 366 15.90 17.52 -20.87
N SER A 367 16.60 18.15 -21.82
CA SER A 367 17.93 17.73 -22.28
C SER A 367 18.96 17.79 -21.15
N GLU A 368 19.04 18.91 -20.43
CA GLU A 368 20.00 19.08 -19.33
C GLU A 368 19.73 18.12 -18.17
N ASP A 369 18.46 17.91 -17.79
CA ASP A 369 18.11 16.94 -16.75
C ASP A 369 18.42 15.50 -17.22
N ASN A 370 18.23 15.19 -18.50
CA ASN A 370 18.61 13.91 -19.08
C ASN A 370 20.11 13.63 -18.99
N ASP A 371 20.95 14.63 -19.30
CA ASP A 371 22.41 14.54 -19.20
C ASP A 371 22.87 14.36 -17.75
N ARG A 372 22.18 15.01 -16.80
CA ARG A 372 22.47 14.86 -15.36
C ARG A 372 22.04 13.50 -14.83
N LEU A 373 20.86 13.02 -15.19
CA LEU A 373 20.39 11.69 -14.85
C LEU A 373 21.32 10.61 -15.45
N ASP A 374 21.78 10.79 -16.69
CA ASP A 374 22.78 9.93 -17.31
C ASP A 374 24.11 9.92 -16.53
N SER A 375 24.58 11.10 -16.12
CA SER A 375 25.78 11.25 -15.29
C SER A 375 25.62 10.54 -13.94
N MET A 376 24.47 10.65 -13.28
CA MET A 376 24.16 9.92 -12.04
C MET A 376 24.17 8.40 -12.27
N ILE A 377 23.58 7.90 -13.37
CA ILE A 377 23.59 6.48 -13.74
C ILE A 377 25.03 6.00 -13.98
N LYS A 378 25.86 6.81 -14.65
CA LYS A 378 27.30 6.52 -14.85
C LYS A 378 28.04 6.43 -13.53
N ILE A 379 27.86 7.41 -12.64
CA ILE A 379 28.49 7.42 -11.31
C ILE A 379 28.07 6.16 -10.55
N GLN A 380 26.78 5.85 -10.50
CA GLN A 380 26.28 4.64 -9.83
C GLN A 380 26.90 3.36 -10.39
N ALA A 381 26.97 3.21 -11.71
CA ALA A 381 27.57 2.04 -12.35
C ALA A 381 29.07 1.90 -12.04
N THR A 382 29.78 3.00 -11.75
CA THR A 382 31.18 2.98 -11.29
C THR A 382 31.32 2.76 -9.78
N MET A 383 30.33 3.16 -8.99
CA MET A 383 30.32 2.97 -7.54
C MET A 383 30.16 1.51 -7.14
N ASP A 384 29.31 0.75 -7.82
CA ASP A 384 29.04 -0.64 -7.46
C ASP A 384 30.30 -1.50 -7.27
N PRO A 385 31.26 -1.55 -8.23
CA PRO A 385 32.50 -2.31 -8.04
C PRO A 385 33.42 -1.71 -6.97
N MET A 386 33.36 -0.39 -6.76
CA MET A 386 34.18 0.32 -5.77
C MET A 386 33.67 0.10 -4.35
N LEU A 387 32.36 0.17 -4.12
CA LEU A 387 31.73 -0.20 -2.85
C LEU A 387 32.02 -1.66 -2.51
N ALA A 388 31.88 -2.56 -3.48
CA ALA A 388 32.26 -3.96 -3.29
C ALA A 388 33.76 -4.13 -2.99
N ALA A 389 34.64 -3.24 -3.45
CA ALA A 389 36.07 -3.25 -3.12
C ALA A 389 36.37 -2.58 -1.77
N MET A 390 35.63 -1.54 -1.39
CA MET A 390 35.76 -0.84 -0.11
C MET A 390 35.21 -1.70 1.03
N GLU A 391 34.09 -2.39 0.85
CA GLU A 391 33.60 -3.41 1.79
C GLU A 391 34.70 -4.46 2.01
N ARG A 392 35.26 -5.02 0.92
CA ARG A 392 36.41 -5.94 1.00
C ARG A 392 37.62 -5.36 1.76
N SER A 393 37.95 -4.10 1.54
CA SER A 393 39.12 -3.46 2.17
C SER A 393 38.89 -3.06 3.63
N ALA A 394 37.71 -2.54 3.95
CA ALA A 394 37.34 -2.17 5.31
C ALA A 394 37.23 -3.40 6.20
N GLU A 395 36.75 -4.52 5.65
CA GLU A 395 36.70 -5.80 6.34
C GLU A 395 38.11 -6.39 6.51
N ALA A 396 38.94 -6.38 5.47
CA ALA A 396 40.35 -6.80 5.59
C ALA A 396 41.12 -5.95 6.62
N ALA A 397 40.81 -4.66 6.73
CA ALA A 397 41.39 -3.75 7.72
C ALA A 397 40.85 -4.00 9.13
N ALA A 398 39.55 -4.25 9.31
CA ALA A 398 38.93 -4.59 10.59
C ALA A 398 39.48 -5.92 11.16
N PHE A 399 39.81 -6.87 10.29
CA PHE A 399 40.52 -8.10 10.69
C PHE A 399 42.00 -7.87 10.99
N ALA A 400 42.59 -6.79 10.47
CA ALA A 400 44.00 -6.45 10.63
C ALA A 400 44.25 -5.38 11.71
N GLU A 401 43.26 -5.06 12.57
CA GLU A 401 43.40 -4.04 13.62
C GLU A 401 44.53 -4.38 14.61
N GLY A 402 45.69 -3.82 14.27
CA GLY A 402 46.89 -3.66 15.08
C GLY A 402 47.78 -2.49 14.62
N GLU A 403 47.64 -1.95 13.40
CA GLU A 403 48.60 -0.94 12.88
C GLU A 403 48.04 0.09 11.86
N LEU A 404 46.87 0.68 12.06
CA LEU A 404 46.37 1.71 11.13
C LEU A 404 45.94 3.02 11.83
N GLU A 405 46.91 3.74 12.42
CA GLU A 405 46.70 5.09 12.94
C GLU A 405 47.31 6.23 12.10
N ASN A 406 48.03 5.98 11.00
CA ASN A 406 48.79 7.07 10.32
C ASN A 406 48.78 7.06 8.79
N GLY A 407 47.62 6.83 8.17
CA GLY A 407 47.44 7.01 6.73
C GLY A 407 46.71 8.32 6.40
N GLY A 408 47.43 9.35 5.96
CA GLY A 408 46.83 10.62 5.51
C GLY A 408 45.88 10.42 4.32
N ALA A 409 44.58 10.51 4.57
CA ALA A 409 43.55 10.40 3.54
C ALA A 409 43.59 11.63 2.62
N SER A 410 44.02 11.40 1.37
CA SER A 410 43.89 12.36 0.28
C SER A 410 42.42 12.65 0.01
N SER A 411 42.06 13.94 -0.08
CA SER A 411 40.73 14.48 -0.41
C SER A 411 40.31 14.15 -1.85
N VAL A 412 40.09 12.88 -2.17
CA VAL A 412 39.36 12.50 -3.39
C VAL A 412 37.87 12.59 -3.05
N ALA A 413 37.12 13.36 -3.84
CA ALA A 413 35.69 13.44 -3.69
C ALA A 413 35.11 12.03 -3.72
N THR A 414 34.45 11.64 -2.63
CA THR A 414 33.81 10.33 -2.55
C THR A 414 32.72 10.28 -3.63
N PRO A 415 32.45 9.13 -4.24
CA PRO A 415 31.35 9.03 -5.21
C PRO A 415 29.99 9.48 -4.66
N ARG A 416 29.82 9.43 -3.34
CA ARG A 416 28.71 10.06 -2.62
C ARG A 416 28.63 11.56 -2.85
N GLN A 417 29.73 12.29 -2.70
CA GLN A 417 29.79 13.73 -2.95
C GLN A 417 29.41 14.05 -4.40
N LEU A 418 29.87 13.26 -5.38
CA LEU A 418 29.51 13.46 -6.78
C LEU A 418 28.01 13.27 -7.06
N ILE A 419 27.34 12.31 -6.38
CA ILE A 419 25.88 12.14 -6.48
C ILE A 419 25.16 13.32 -5.82
N ASP A 420 25.64 13.77 -4.67
CA ASP A 420 25.03 14.88 -3.92
C ASP A 420 25.18 16.20 -4.70
N GLU A 421 26.34 16.45 -5.31
CA GLU A 421 26.59 17.57 -6.24
C GLU A 421 25.67 17.51 -7.47
N ALA A 422 25.56 16.35 -8.14
CA ALA A 422 24.68 16.19 -9.29
C ALA A 422 23.19 16.42 -8.94
N ARG A 423 22.77 16.07 -7.72
CA ARG A 423 21.41 16.34 -7.21
C ARG A 423 21.19 17.83 -6.94
N GLU A 424 22.17 18.51 -6.35
CA GLU A 424 22.13 19.94 -6.11
C GLU A 424 22.01 20.72 -7.42
N ASP A 425 22.84 20.38 -8.41
CA ASP A 425 22.78 20.96 -9.76
C ASP A 425 21.41 20.74 -10.41
N ARG A 426 20.86 19.53 -10.32
CA ARG A 426 19.51 19.20 -10.81
C ARG A 426 18.42 20.03 -10.15
N ASN A 427 18.47 20.18 -8.83
CA ASN A 427 17.52 21.01 -8.08
C ASN A 427 17.65 22.48 -8.48
N GLN A 428 18.87 22.97 -8.68
CA GLN A 428 19.13 24.34 -9.10
C GLN A 428 18.49 24.65 -10.46
N SER A 429 18.65 23.81 -11.48
CA SER A 429 17.99 24.08 -12.78
C SER A 429 16.48 23.88 -12.75
N LYS A 430 15.96 23.02 -11.87
CA LYS A 430 14.51 22.96 -11.62
C LYS A 430 14.01 24.30 -11.06
N VAL A 431 14.75 24.91 -10.13
CA VAL A 431 14.44 26.23 -9.57
C VAL A 431 14.55 27.32 -10.64
N GLU A 432 15.57 27.29 -11.50
CA GLU A 432 15.74 28.24 -12.60
C GLU A 432 14.60 28.15 -13.62
N LEU A 433 14.20 26.94 -14.03
CA LEU A 433 13.04 26.75 -14.91
C LEU A 433 11.75 27.24 -14.27
N LEU A 434 11.53 26.97 -12.99
CA LEU A 434 10.35 27.47 -12.27
C LEU A 434 10.36 29.00 -12.15
N ALA A 435 11.53 29.61 -12.00
CA ALA A 435 11.68 31.06 -12.00
C ALA A 435 11.40 31.65 -13.39
N ASP A 436 11.87 31.02 -14.46
CA ASP A 436 11.59 31.44 -15.83
C ASP A 436 10.11 31.27 -16.19
N LEU A 437 9.47 30.16 -15.80
CA LEU A 437 8.03 29.95 -15.92
C LEU A 437 7.26 31.05 -15.18
N ALA A 438 7.67 31.36 -13.96
CA ALA A 438 7.06 32.45 -13.19
C ALA A 438 7.18 33.78 -13.92
N ARG A 439 8.35 34.10 -14.49
CA ARG A 439 8.53 35.33 -15.29
C ARG A 439 7.66 35.36 -16.54
N VAL A 440 7.53 34.24 -17.26
CA VAL A 440 6.64 34.12 -18.43
C VAL A 440 5.19 34.37 -18.03
N LEU A 441 4.77 33.83 -16.89
CA LEU A 441 3.42 34.04 -16.33
C LEU A 441 3.20 35.45 -15.75
N GLU A 442 4.26 36.12 -15.30
CA GLU A 442 4.24 37.48 -14.76
C GLU A 442 4.33 38.58 -15.84
N LEU A 443 4.73 38.23 -17.07
CA LEU A 443 5.00 39.19 -18.14
C LEU A 443 3.77 39.81 -18.81
N ASP A 444 2.56 39.62 -18.27
CA ASP A 444 1.45 40.52 -18.60
C ASP A 444 0.65 40.93 -17.36
N SER A 445 1.12 41.99 -16.72
CA SER A 445 0.50 42.67 -15.58
C SER A 445 -0.87 43.31 -15.89
N LEU A 446 -1.42 43.13 -17.10
CA LEU A 446 -2.62 43.85 -17.55
C LEU A 446 -3.96 43.16 -17.27
N SER A 447 -4.01 41.94 -16.73
CA SER A 447 -5.29 41.38 -16.26
C SER A 447 -5.14 40.27 -15.22
N GLN A 448 -5.21 40.66 -13.93
CA GLN A 448 -5.23 39.72 -12.80
C GLN A 448 -6.40 38.72 -12.86
N SER A 449 -7.48 39.03 -13.60
CA SER A 449 -8.65 38.16 -13.73
C SER A 449 -8.46 37.05 -14.75
N GLU A 450 -7.84 37.31 -15.91
CA GLU A 450 -7.61 36.28 -16.93
C GLU A 450 -6.49 35.35 -16.50
N ASN A 451 -5.44 35.87 -15.86
CA ASN A 451 -4.40 35.04 -15.24
C ASN A 451 -4.97 34.12 -14.14
N ARG A 452 -5.94 34.59 -13.34
CA ARG A 452 -6.64 33.71 -12.38
C ARG A 452 -7.46 32.62 -13.06
N THR A 453 -8.11 32.94 -14.18
CA THR A 453 -8.88 31.96 -14.96
C THR A 453 -7.93 30.93 -15.59
N PHE A 454 -6.83 31.37 -16.18
CA PHE A 454 -5.80 30.48 -16.73
C PHE A 454 -5.17 29.60 -15.66
N LEU A 455 -4.78 30.16 -14.51
CA LEU A 455 -4.27 29.38 -13.38
C LEU A 455 -5.31 28.37 -12.85
N ARG A 456 -6.60 28.73 -12.82
CA ARG A 456 -7.67 27.78 -12.51
C ARG A 456 -7.81 26.71 -13.59
N THR A 457 -7.65 27.05 -14.86
CA THR A 457 -7.64 26.08 -15.98
C THR A 457 -6.43 25.15 -15.88
N LEU A 458 -5.24 25.66 -15.53
CA LEU A 458 -4.05 24.84 -15.28
C LEU A 458 -4.24 23.89 -14.08
N VAL A 459 -4.89 24.35 -13.02
CA VAL A 459 -5.27 23.50 -11.88
C VAL A 459 -6.33 22.46 -12.28
N LYS A 460 -7.18 22.77 -13.27
CA LYS A 460 -8.22 21.89 -13.81
C LYS A 460 -7.76 21.00 -14.96
N LEU A 461 -6.57 21.23 -15.55
CA LEU A 461 -5.98 20.29 -16.50
C LEU A 461 -5.87 18.97 -15.74
N LYS A 462 -6.74 18.02 -16.11
CA LYS A 462 -6.68 16.64 -15.66
C LYS A 462 -5.38 16.08 -16.25
N LEU A 463 -4.28 16.34 -15.56
CA LEU A 463 -3.06 15.58 -15.75
C LEU A 463 -3.48 14.11 -15.64
N PRO A 464 -2.99 13.23 -16.54
CA PRO A 464 -3.29 11.81 -16.43
C PRO A 464 -3.05 11.40 -14.98
N PRO A 465 -4.00 10.67 -14.36
CA PRO A 465 -3.81 10.21 -13.00
C PRO A 465 -2.45 9.55 -12.94
N VAL A 466 -1.68 9.90 -11.91
CA VAL A 466 -0.48 9.14 -11.58
C VAL A 466 -0.95 7.69 -11.54
N PRO A 467 -0.39 6.77 -12.36
CA PRO A 467 -0.81 5.37 -12.34
C PRO A 467 -0.88 4.96 -10.87
N GLU A 468 -1.97 4.34 -10.41
CA GLU A 468 -2.27 4.12 -8.99
C GLU A 468 -1.18 3.35 -8.21
N GLY A 469 -0.05 2.97 -8.83
CA GLY A 469 1.17 2.50 -8.19
C GLY A 469 2.31 3.53 -7.98
N GLN A 470 2.19 4.80 -8.38
CA GLN A 470 3.29 5.78 -8.34
C GLN A 470 3.29 6.74 -7.13
N SER A 471 2.13 7.06 -6.52
CA SER A 471 2.05 7.92 -5.31
C SER A 471 2.31 7.19 -4.00
N ASP A 472 2.28 5.85 -4.00
CA ASP A 472 2.08 5.09 -2.76
C ASP A 472 3.38 4.47 -2.20
N PHE A 473 4.52 4.67 -2.89
CA PHE A 473 5.79 4.06 -2.48
C PHE A 473 6.32 4.56 -1.12
N ALA A 474 5.89 5.74 -0.66
CA ALA A 474 6.25 6.26 0.67
C ALA A 474 5.47 5.60 1.82
N SER A 475 4.39 4.87 1.54
CA SER A 475 3.57 4.14 2.53
C SER A 475 3.63 2.62 2.39
N PHE A 476 4.49 2.06 1.53
CA PHE A 476 4.62 0.60 1.31
C PHE A 476 5.37 -0.17 2.43
N SER A 477 5.37 0.37 3.64
CA SER A 477 5.85 -0.34 4.83
C SER A 477 4.72 -1.23 5.34
N LEU A 478 4.75 -2.52 4.96
CA LEU A 478 3.84 -3.60 5.38
C LEU A 478 2.40 -3.51 4.81
N GLY A 479 2.27 -3.71 3.49
CA GLY A 479 0.97 -3.77 2.80
C GLY A 479 0.53 -5.20 2.44
N VAL A 480 -0.37 -5.78 3.24
CA VAL A 480 -1.35 -6.75 2.75
C VAL A 480 -2.61 -5.93 2.50
N LEU A 481 -3.12 -5.94 1.25
CA LEU A 481 -4.25 -5.17 0.70
C LEU A 481 -3.86 -3.85 -0.02
N PRO A 482 -3.91 -3.80 -1.37
CA PRO A 482 -3.69 -2.59 -2.15
C PRO A 482 -5.00 -1.80 -2.27
N PHE A 483 -5.37 -1.03 -1.25
CA PHE A 483 -6.52 -0.12 -1.33
C PHE A 483 -6.20 1.19 -0.60
N SER A 484 -5.86 2.25 -1.35
CA SER A 484 -5.71 3.61 -0.84
C SER A 484 -6.45 4.59 -1.75
N MET A 485 -7.73 4.79 -1.44
CA MET A 485 -8.54 5.92 -1.92
C MET A 485 -9.34 6.36 -0.70
N GLY A 486 -8.72 7.25 0.11
CA GLY A 486 -9.15 7.63 1.45
C GLY A 486 -9.20 6.42 2.38
N ASP A 487 -8.28 6.29 3.34
CA ASP A 487 -8.30 5.15 4.26
C ASP A 487 -9.69 5.03 4.92
N PRO A 488 -10.55 4.09 4.50
CA PRO A 488 -11.91 3.99 5.03
C PRO A 488 -11.88 3.52 6.49
N THR A 489 -10.71 3.15 7.01
CA THR A 489 -10.48 2.87 8.42
C THR A 489 -10.24 4.12 9.25
N LYS A 490 -9.86 5.26 8.62
CA LYS A 490 -9.83 6.55 9.30
C LYS A 490 -11.27 6.98 9.56
N ARG A 491 -11.74 6.62 10.75
CA ARG A 491 -13.00 7.16 11.27
C ARG A 491 -12.87 8.66 11.33
N PRO A 492 -13.83 9.42 10.78
CA PRO A 492 -13.80 10.85 10.91
C PRO A 492 -13.79 11.17 12.40
N TRP A 493 -12.98 12.18 12.78
CA TRP A 493 -12.83 12.54 14.18
C TRP A 493 -14.14 13.05 14.80
N MET A 494 -15.17 13.31 14.00
CA MET A 494 -16.58 13.46 14.39
C MET A 494 -17.50 12.76 13.40
N SER A 495 -18.70 12.40 13.86
CA SER A 495 -19.79 11.98 12.98
C SER A 495 -20.32 13.16 12.15
N ALA A 496 -20.72 12.90 10.90
CA ALA A 496 -21.50 13.85 10.11
C ALA A 496 -22.86 14.17 10.79
N PRO A 497 -23.52 15.29 10.46
CA PRO A 497 -24.91 15.51 10.90
C PRO A 497 -25.80 14.34 10.45
N ILE A 498 -26.92 14.12 11.16
CA ILE A 498 -27.95 13.16 10.72
C ILE A 498 -28.39 13.56 9.31
N GLY A 499 -28.18 12.67 8.34
CA GLY A 499 -28.47 12.96 6.94
C GLY A 499 -29.93 12.68 6.55
N GLY A 500 -30.26 12.99 5.30
CA GLY A 500 -31.59 12.76 4.74
C GLY A 500 -31.99 11.28 4.70
N GLU A 501 -31.03 10.36 4.72
CA GLU A 501 -31.28 8.92 4.71
C GLU A 501 -32.10 8.44 5.93
N VAL A 502 -31.97 9.12 7.08
CA VAL A 502 -32.79 8.83 8.26
C VAL A 502 -34.24 9.26 8.02
N LEU A 503 -34.45 10.37 7.31
CA LEU A 503 -35.78 10.81 6.92
C LEU A 503 -36.41 9.87 5.91
N ASP A 504 -35.63 9.40 4.92
CA ASP A 504 -36.12 8.48 3.90
C ASP A 504 -36.56 7.16 4.52
N ARG A 505 -35.78 6.63 5.49
CA ARG A 505 -36.13 5.41 6.22
C ARG A 505 -37.42 5.55 7.03
N LEU A 506 -37.51 6.59 7.85
CA LEU A 506 -38.74 6.87 8.63
C LEU A 506 -39.92 7.23 7.71
N GLY A 507 -39.64 7.89 6.59
CA GLY A 507 -40.60 8.27 5.57
C GLY A 507 -41.24 7.05 4.91
N GLY A 508 -40.44 6.04 4.57
CA GLY A 508 -40.91 4.77 4.01
C GLY A 508 -41.82 3.99 4.97
N GLU A 509 -41.52 3.99 6.27
CA GLU A 509 -42.42 3.42 7.30
C GLU A 509 -43.72 4.23 7.44
N SER A 510 -43.68 5.52 7.11
CA SER A 510 -44.77 6.47 7.27
C SER A 510 -45.75 6.58 6.10
N GLU A 511 -45.74 5.68 5.11
CA GLU A 511 -46.71 5.71 4.00
C GLU A 511 -48.18 5.74 4.49
N GLN A 512 -48.43 5.29 5.72
CA GLN A 512 -49.73 5.32 6.40
C GLN A 512 -50.02 6.67 7.11
N HIS A 513 -49.04 7.56 7.22
CA HIS A 513 -49.05 8.82 7.96
C HIS A 513 -48.59 9.99 7.08
N ALA A 514 -49.35 10.31 6.03
CA ALA A 514 -49.02 11.36 5.05
C ALA A 514 -48.68 12.75 5.62
N LEU A 515 -49.10 13.06 6.86
CA LEU A 515 -48.79 14.32 7.55
C LEU A 515 -47.46 14.29 8.32
N PHE A 516 -46.86 13.11 8.52
CA PHE A 516 -45.63 12.96 9.30
C PHE A 516 -44.39 13.44 8.53
N LEU A 517 -44.29 13.12 7.23
CA LEU A 517 -43.13 13.47 6.41
C LEU A 517 -42.83 15.00 6.34
N PRO A 518 -43.82 15.90 6.17
CA PRO A 518 -43.58 17.34 6.24
C PRO A 518 -43.08 17.80 7.62
N VAL A 519 -43.61 17.22 8.70
CA VAL A 519 -43.18 17.55 10.08
C VAL A 519 -41.74 17.05 10.31
N LEU A 520 -41.43 15.84 9.87
CA LEU A 520 -40.10 15.25 9.92
C LEU A 520 -39.07 16.09 9.17
N THR A 521 -39.43 16.59 7.99
CA THR A 521 -38.57 17.48 7.19
C THR A 521 -38.32 18.81 7.91
N MET A 522 -39.34 19.37 8.57
CA MET A 522 -39.22 20.61 9.34
C MET A 522 -38.29 20.41 10.56
N ILE A 523 -38.51 19.37 11.36
CA ILE A 523 -37.65 19.04 12.52
C ILE A 523 -36.21 18.79 12.09
N HIS A 524 -35.99 18.13 10.95
CA HIS A 524 -34.65 17.93 10.41
C HIS A 524 -33.98 19.22 9.94
N SER A 525 -34.73 20.14 9.33
CA SER A 525 -34.23 21.47 8.99
C SER A 525 -33.77 22.23 10.24
N ASP A 526 -34.59 22.24 11.30
CA ASP A 526 -34.25 22.90 12.57
C ASP A 526 -33.00 22.27 13.23
N TYR A 527 -32.86 20.94 13.11
CA TYR A 527 -31.67 20.21 13.52
C TYR A 527 -30.42 20.62 12.74
N LEU A 528 -30.50 20.69 11.40
CA LEU A 528 -29.38 21.10 10.57
C LEU A 528 -28.96 22.54 10.86
N ASP A 529 -29.91 23.45 11.06
CA ASP A 529 -29.63 24.84 11.44
C ASP A 529 -28.86 24.89 12.77
N SER A 530 -29.32 24.15 13.78
CA SER A 530 -28.64 24.03 15.07
C SER A 530 -27.23 23.45 14.92
N TRP A 531 -27.06 22.42 14.09
CA TRP A 531 -25.77 21.79 13.81
C TRP A 531 -24.78 22.76 13.16
N TYR A 532 -25.20 23.48 12.12
CA TYR A 532 -24.36 24.45 11.44
C TYR A 532 -24.04 25.67 12.31
N GLN A 533 -24.93 26.05 13.21
CA GLN A 533 -24.70 27.16 14.12
C GLN A 533 -23.73 26.80 15.24
N ASP A 534 -23.89 25.64 15.88
CA ASP A 534 -23.21 25.32 17.14
C ASP A 534 -21.99 24.41 16.96
N ILE A 535 -22.04 23.48 16.00
CA ILE A 535 -20.99 22.46 15.83
C ILE A 535 -20.00 22.86 14.73
N GLN A 536 -20.49 23.28 13.55
CA GLN A 536 -19.61 23.63 12.41
C GLN A 536 -18.51 24.65 12.74
N PRO A 537 -18.73 25.68 13.59
CA PRO A 537 -17.64 26.58 13.99
C PRO A 537 -16.55 25.87 14.81
N LEU A 538 -16.91 24.89 15.65
CA LEU A 538 -15.95 24.10 16.42
C LEU A 538 -15.13 23.18 15.49
N ILE A 539 -15.78 22.57 14.50
CA ILE A 539 -15.13 21.78 13.43
C ILE A 539 -14.11 22.65 12.69
N SER A 540 -14.55 23.83 12.25
CA SER A 540 -13.74 24.76 11.47
C SER A 540 -12.55 25.28 12.29
N ALA A 541 -12.77 25.57 13.57
CA ALA A 541 -11.72 25.99 14.50
C ALA A 541 -10.72 24.86 14.77
N TYR A 542 -11.17 23.60 14.90
CA TYR A 542 -10.30 22.43 15.01
C TYR A 542 -9.40 22.29 13.78
N HIS A 543 -9.97 22.29 12.58
CA HIS A 543 -9.19 22.15 11.33
C HIS A 543 -8.24 23.32 11.08
N ALA A 544 -8.56 24.51 11.56
CA ALA A 544 -7.64 25.65 11.50
C ALA A 544 -6.42 25.47 12.43
N THR A 545 -6.51 24.59 13.43
CA THR A 545 -5.45 24.33 14.41
C THR A 545 -4.79 22.96 14.29
N ASP A 546 -5.37 22.01 13.56
CA ASP A 546 -4.84 20.65 13.42
C ASP A 546 -3.68 20.63 12.40
N PRO A 547 -2.44 20.40 12.86
CA PRO A 547 -1.25 20.42 12.01
C PRO A 547 -1.03 19.13 11.22
N GLU A 548 -1.80 18.06 11.45
CA GLU A 548 -1.61 16.79 10.73
C GLU A 548 -1.86 16.89 9.22
N ASP A 549 -2.69 17.83 8.75
CA ASP A 549 -2.91 18.09 7.32
C ASP A 549 -2.01 19.20 6.75
N THR A 550 -1.37 19.98 7.62
CA THR A 550 -0.43 21.04 7.25
C THR A 550 0.72 21.03 8.23
N LEU A 551 1.76 20.22 7.96
CA LEU A 551 3.06 20.36 8.63
C LEU A 551 3.46 21.85 8.56
N PRO A 552 3.44 22.59 9.67
CA PRO A 552 3.79 24.00 9.63
C PRO A 552 5.26 24.08 9.24
N ALA A 553 5.57 24.85 8.19
CA ALA A 553 6.95 25.05 7.74
C ALA A 553 7.82 25.80 8.77
N ASP A 554 7.20 26.34 9.82
CA ASP A 554 7.85 26.99 10.96
C ASP A 554 7.32 26.34 12.26
N PHE A 555 8.17 25.57 12.94
CA PHE A 555 7.94 25.05 14.27
C PHE A 555 8.10 26.17 15.30
N SER A 556 7.17 27.13 15.30
CA SER A 556 7.18 28.20 16.30
C SER A 556 6.49 27.77 17.61
N SER A 557 6.86 28.43 18.72
CA SER A 557 6.46 28.16 20.11
C SER A 557 4.96 28.19 20.43
N ASP A 558 4.07 28.45 19.46
CA ASP A 558 2.62 28.50 19.67
C ASP A 558 1.94 27.11 19.66
N TRP A 559 2.71 26.03 19.49
CA TRP A 559 2.23 24.64 19.51
C TRP A 559 1.64 24.20 20.85
N GLU A 560 2.16 24.74 21.95
CA GLU A 560 1.83 24.29 23.31
C GLU A 560 0.40 24.67 23.72
N ALA A 561 -0.03 25.87 23.34
CA ALA A 561 -1.40 26.35 23.58
C ALA A 561 -2.42 25.61 22.69
N SER A 562 -2.02 25.20 21.48
CA SER A 562 -2.93 24.60 20.51
C SER A 562 -3.35 23.18 20.89
N GLY A 563 -2.47 22.34 21.44
CA GLY A 563 -2.78 20.94 21.76
C GLY A 563 -3.91 20.77 22.78
N THR A 564 -3.81 21.41 23.95
CA THR A 564 -4.86 21.36 24.98
C THR A 564 -6.16 22.02 24.53
N GLU A 565 -6.07 23.08 23.72
CA GLU A 565 -7.24 23.78 23.20
C GLU A 565 -7.97 22.95 22.13
N VAL A 566 -7.23 22.25 21.27
CA VAL A 566 -7.75 21.31 20.26
C VAL A 566 -8.56 20.20 20.92
N ASP A 567 -8.02 19.58 21.96
CA ASP A 567 -8.72 18.48 22.65
C ASP A 567 -9.91 18.98 23.49
N ALA A 568 -9.81 20.18 24.08
CA ALA A 568 -10.95 20.82 24.74
C ALA A 568 -12.08 21.15 23.76
N ARG A 569 -11.77 21.75 22.60
CA ARG A 569 -12.73 22.02 21.52
C ARG A 569 -13.38 20.74 21.03
N ARG A 570 -12.60 19.66 20.90
CA ARG A 570 -13.11 18.33 20.52
C ARG A 570 -14.15 17.83 21.50
N ARG A 571 -13.89 17.90 22.81
CA ARG A 571 -14.89 17.54 23.85
C ARG A 571 -16.14 18.40 23.75
N THR A 572 -15.98 19.72 23.63
CA THR A 572 -17.11 20.65 23.48
C THR A 572 -17.95 20.33 22.24
N ALA A 573 -17.31 20.00 21.12
CA ALA A 573 -18.01 19.60 19.90
C ALA A 573 -18.81 18.31 20.12
N LEU A 574 -18.20 17.27 20.70
CA LEU A 574 -18.88 16.00 21.00
C LEU A 574 -20.05 16.17 21.97
N ASP A 575 -19.91 17.00 23.00
CA ASP A 575 -21.00 17.31 23.93
C ASP A 575 -22.14 18.08 23.26
N SER A 576 -21.81 19.04 22.40
CA SER A 576 -22.80 19.80 21.62
C SER A 576 -23.56 18.89 20.65
N MET A 577 -22.86 17.98 19.96
CA MET A 577 -23.46 16.95 19.10
C MET A 577 -24.44 16.07 19.88
N ARG A 578 -24.03 15.57 21.06
CA ARG A 578 -24.90 14.76 21.91
C ARG A 578 -26.16 15.52 22.30
N SER A 579 -26.04 16.80 22.67
CA SER A 579 -27.17 17.63 23.07
C SER A 579 -28.15 17.87 21.92
N ILE A 580 -27.64 18.26 20.74
CA ILE A 580 -28.46 18.56 19.56
C ILE A 580 -29.13 17.29 19.01
N ASP A 581 -28.40 16.17 18.92
CA ASP A 581 -28.97 14.90 18.50
C ASP A 581 -30.05 14.42 19.49
N SER A 582 -29.86 14.61 20.81
CA SER A 582 -30.86 14.24 21.81
C SER A 582 -32.15 15.04 21.64
N ALA A 583 -32.04 16.36 21.48
CA ALA A 583 -33.19 17.23 21.24
C ALA A 583 -33.95 16.84 19.96
N PHE A 584 -33.23 16.56 18.86
CA PHE A 584 -33.84 16.10 17.61
C PHE A 584 -34.67 14.83 17.79
N PHE A 585 -34.14 13.82 18.48
CA PHE A 585 -34.89 12.57 18.70
C PHE A 585 -36.04 12.73 19.71
N GLU A 586 -35.93 13.60 20.71
CA GLU A 586 -37.02 13.93 21.63
C GLU A 586 -38.18 14.63 20.90
N ASP A 587 -37.88 15.62 20.06
CA ASP A 587 -38.86 16.33 19.24
C ASP A 587 -39.55 15.36 18.27
N LEU A 588 -38.76 14.47 17.66
CA LEU A 588 -39.26 13.44 16.76
C LEU A 588 -40.22 12.47 17.47
N LEU A 589 -39.86 11.96 18.65
CA LEU A 589 -40.72 11.09 19.46
C LEU A 589 -41.99 11.78 19.94
N ALA A 590 -41.95 13.09 20.18
CA ALA A 590 -43.11 13.86 20.63
C ALA A 590 -44.19 13.98 19.54
N VAL A 591 -43.80 13.98 18.26
CA VAL A 591 -44.72 14.12 17.12
C VAL A 591 -45.00 12.81 16.38
N ALA A 592 -44.19 11.77 16.60
CA ALA A 592 -44.30 10.52 15.87
C ALA A 592 -45.54 9.69 16.26
N PRO A 593 -46.13 8.97 15.30
CA PRO A 593 -47.08 7.90 15.59
C PRO A 593 -46.49 6.89 16.59
N PRO A 594 -47.29 6.36 17.55
CA PRO A 594 -46.80 5.45 18.59
C PRO A 594 -46.14 4.17 18.06
N ASP A 595 -46.57 3.70 16.89
CA ASP A 595 -46.03 2.52 16.21
C ASP A 595 -44.66 2.76 15.57
N MET A 596 -44.26 4.01 15.34
CA MET A 596 -42.92 4.39 14.87
C MET A 596 -41.91 4.60 16.00
N ALA A 597 -42.39 4.72 17.25
CA ALA A 597 -41.51 4.97 18.41
C ALA A 597 -40.38 3.93 18.57
N PRO A 598 -40.61 2.61 18.36
CA PRO A 598 -39.52 1.63 18.39
C PRO A 598 -38.42 1.89 17.35
N SER A 599 -38.77 2.19 16.10
CA SER A 599 -37.80 2.53 15.04
C SER A 599 -37.00 3.77 15.40
N ILE A 600 -37.67 4.82 15.90
CA ILE A 600 -37.03 6.07 16.30
C ILE A 600 -36.07 5.83 17.46
N HIS A 601 -36.47 5.05 18.47
CA HIS A 601 -35.57 4.67 19.57
C HIS A 601 -34.35 3.89 19.08
N LEU A 602 -34.49 2.93 18.17
CA LEU A 602 -33.34 2.21 17.61
C LEU A 602 -32.40 3.14 16.86
N LEU A 603 -32.92 4.03 16.03
CA LEU A 603 -32.11 5.03 15.30
C LEU A 603 -31.38 5.97 16.27
N GLN A 604 -32.05 6.41 17.34
CA GLN A 604 -31.44 7.21 18.40
C GLN A 604 -30.29 6.45 19.07
N ARG A 605 -30.50 5.19 19.44
CA ARG A 605 -29.47 4.35 20.07
C ARG A 605 -28.29 4.08 19.12
N ALA A 606 -28.57 3.78 17.86
CA ALA A 606 -27.55 3.63 16.83
C ALA A 606 -26.73 4.92 16.70
N ARG A 607 -27.38 6.08 16.63
CA ARG A 607 -26.69 7.37 16.54
C ARG A 607 -25.80 7.65 17.75
N PHE A 608 -26.24 7.33 18.97
CA PHE A 608 -25.42 7.53 20.16
C PHE A 608 -24.21 6.60 20.23
N VAL A 609 -24.31 5.38 19.70
CA VAL A 609 -23.16 4.50 19.51
C VAL A 609 -22.22 5.10 18.44
N ASP A 610 -22.73 5.59 17.31
CA ASP A 610 -21.91 6.25 16.27
C ASP A 610 -21.13 7.45 16.83
N LEU A 611 -21.78 8.29 17.65
CA LEU A 611 -21.12 9.42 18.31
C LEU A 611 -20.02 8.97 19.28
N ALA A 612 -20.24 7.86 20.01
CA ALA A 612 -19.25 7.31 20.94
C ALA A 612 -18.08 6.63 20.20
N LEU A 613 -18.34 6.10 19.00
CA LEU A 613 -17.33 5.53 18.11
C LEU A 613 -16.52 6.58 17.34
N ALA A 614 -17.14 7.72 17.01
CA ALA A 614 -16.48 8.92 16.50
C ALA A 614 -15.49 9.46 17.54
N GLY A 615 -14.67 10.46 17.21
CA GLY A 615 -13.72 11.00 18.20
C GLY A 615 -12.59 10.04 18.62
N SER A 616 -12.49 8.87 17.98
CA SER A 616 -11.39 7.94 18.15
C SER A 616 -10.20 8.21 17.23
N GLY A 617 -10.26 9.31 16.45
CA GLY A 617 -9.46 9.64 15.25
C GLY A 617 -7.94 9.52 15.33
N TYR A 618 -7.39 9.16 16.48
CA TYR A 618 -6.03 8.66 16.61
C TYR A 618 -6.06 7.34 17.38
N GLU A 619 -6.42 6.25 16.72
CA GLU A 619 -5.89 4.96 17.12
C GLU A 619 -4.53 4.91 16.43
N PRO A 620 -3.39 5.00 17.16
CA PRO A 620 -2.09 4.88 16.52
C PRO A 620 -2.16 3.58 15.73
N GLN A 621 -2.21 3.72 14.40
CA GLN A 621 -2.25 2.57 13.51
C GLN A 621 -0.96 1.85 13.83
N LYS A 622 -1.06 0.78 14.63
CA LYS A 622 -0.05 -0.24 14.56
C LYS A 622 0.01 -0.54 13.07
N PHE A 623 1.19 -0.40 12.47
CA PHE A 623 1.50 -0.80 11.10
C PHE A 623 1.37 -2.32 10.96
N ASP A 624 0.23 -2.85 11.41
CA ASP A 624 -0.18 -4.21 11.28
C ASP A 624 -0.92 -4.25 9.96
N ALA A 625 -0.27 -4.82 8.94
CA ALA A 625 -0.85 -5.14 7.64
C ALA A 625 -2.14 -5.98 7.72
N ALA A 626 -2.48 -6.50 8.90
CA ALA A 626 -3.65 -7.33 9.10
C ALA A 626 -4.91 -6.47 9.22
N PRO A 627 -6.02 -6.86 8.55
CA PRO A 627 -7.28 -6.14 8.66
C PRO A 627 -7.73 -6.02 10.11
N GLN A 628 -7.77 -4.81 10.68
CA GLN A 628 -8.11 -4.59 12.09
C GLN A 628 -9.61 -4.75 12.36
N LYS A 629 -9.97 -5.35 13.50
CA LYS A 629 -11.37 -5.43 13.91
C LYS A 629 -11.79 -4.04 14.34
N GLN A 630 -12.69 -3.43 13.59
CA GLN A 630 -13.32 -2.18 13.97
C GLN A 630 -14.43 -2.46 14.99
N CYS A 631 -14.64 -1.56 15.95
CA CYS A 631 -15.82 -1.62 16.82
C CYS A 631 -17.06 -1.39 15.96
N SER A 632 -17.90 -2.41 15.78
CA SER A 632 -19.10 -2.30 14.96
C SER A 632 -20.21 -1.62 15.76
N ASN A 633 -21.00 -0.77 15.10
CA ASN A 633 -22.25 -0.31 15.67
C ASN A 633 -23.31 -1.39 15.46
N VAL A 634 -23.36 -2.36 16.37
CA VAL A 634 -24.29 -3.50 16.34
C VAL A 634 -25.76 -3.04 16.25
N VAL A 635 -26.08 -1.87 16.80
CA VAL A 635 -27.42 -1.27 16.72
C VAL A 635 -27.73 -0.73 15.33
N ARG A 636 -26.73 -0.14 14.65
CA ARG A 636 -26.87 0.28 13.24
C ARG A 636 -27.18 -0.93 12.36
N VAL A 637 -26.47 -2.04 12.58
CA VAL A 637 -26.74 -3.31 11.85
C VAL A 637 -28.18 -3.76 12.04
N LEU A 638 -28.73 -3.65 13.25
CA LEU A 638 -30.15 -3.97 13.49
C LEU A 638 -31.10 -3.06 12.72
N CYS A 639 -30.75 -1.79 12.56
CA CYS A 639 -31.56 -0.84 11.81
C CYS A 639 -31.54 -1.12 10.29
N ASP A 640 -30.52 -1.84 9.81
CA ASP A 640 -30.34 -2.12 8.38
C ASP A 640 -30.95 -3.46 7.97
N ILE A 641 -31.32 -4.31 8.93
CA ILE A 641 -32.02 -5.57 8.70
C ILE A 641 -33.53 -5.35 8.78
N GLU A 642 -34.26 -5.86 7.78
CA GLU A 642 -35.72 -5.88 7.82
C GLU A 642 -36.21 -6.85 8.90
N LEU A 643 -36.79 -6.29 9.97
CA LEU A 643 -37.34 -7.04 11.10
C LEU A 643 -38.86 -6.95 11.14
N PRO A 644 -39.57 -8.01 11.55
CA PRO A 644 -40.99 -7.91 11.85
C PRO A 644 -41.23 -6.83 12.94
N PRO A 645 -42.25 -5.95 12.81
CA PRO A 645 -42.46 -4.83 13.74
C PRO A 645 -42.58 -5.25 15.22
N GLY A 646 -43.14 -6.43 15.49
CA GLY A 646 -43.24 -7.00 16.83
C GLY A 646 -41.88 -7.36 17.45
N VAL A 647 -40.95 -7.86 16.63
CA VAL A 647 -39.58 -8.21 17.06
C VAL A 647 -38.79 -6.94 17.35
N GLN A 648 -38.90 -5.92 16.50
CA GLN A 648 -38.25 -4.64 16.70
C GLN A 648 -38.68 -3.97 18.02
N SER A 649 -39.99 -3.97 18.31
CA SER A 649 -40.54 -3.47 19.57
C SER A 649 -40.02 -4.24 20.78
N GLN A 650 -39.91 -5.56 20.66
CA GLN A 650 -39.38 -6.41 21.71
C GLN A 650 -37.89 -6.13 21.97
N ILE A 651 -37.08 -6.01 20.93
CA ILE A 651 -35.65 -5.66 21.01
C ILE A 651 -35.45 -4.34 21.76
N VAL A 652 -36.22 -3.31 21.42
CA VAL A 652 -36.14 -2.00 22.12
C VAL A 652 -36.50 -2.13 23.59
N ALA A 653 -37.57 -2.85 23.91
CA ALA A 653 -38.04 -3.01 25.27
C ALA A 653 -37.08 -3.84 26.15
N GLU A 654 -36.49 -4.90 25.60
CA GLU A 654 -35.69 -5.85 26.36
C GLU A 654 -34.21 -5.46 26.46
N LEU A 655 -33.65 -4.74 25.48
CA LEU A 655 -32.20 -4.46 25.43
C LEU A 655 -31.79 -3.07 25.90
N SER A 656 -32.70 -2.26 26.46
CA SER A 656 -32.36 -0.88 26.82
C SER A 656 -31.19 -0.80 27.81
N SER A 657 -31.10 -1.73 28.78
CA SER A 657 -29.99 -1.78 29.74
C SER A 657 -28.64 -2.07 29.10
N GLU A 658 -28.57 -3.09 28.27
CA GLU A 658 -27.37 -3.56 27.58
C GLU A 658 -26.87 -2.49 26.59
N LEU A 659 -27.79 -1.79 25.94
CA LEU A 659 -27.49 -0.65 25.07
C LEU A 659 -26.92 0.53 25.85
N ASP A 660 -27.49 0.86 27.00
CA ASP A 660 -26.98 1.92 27.88
C ASP A 660 -25.56 1.59 28.38
N GLU A 661 -25.32 0.34 28.77
CA GLU A 661 -23.98 -0.15 29.17
C GLU A 661 -22.97 -0.04 28.03
N LEU A 662 -23.32 -0.45 26.81
CA LEU A 662 -22.45 -0.32 25.64
C LEU A 662 -22.13 1.15 25.34
N ILE A 663 -23.13 2.03 25.34
CA ILE A 663 -22.93 3.47 25.08
C ILE A 663 -22.01 4.08 26.14
N LEU A 664 -22.20 3.74 27.42
CA LEU A 664 -21.33 4.22 28.51
C LEU A 664 -19.90 3.71 28.38
N ALA A 665 -19.70 2.42 28.07
CA ALA A 665 -18.38 1.83 27.87
C ALA A 665 -17.65 2.47 26.68
N GLN A 666 -18.35 2.69 25.56
CA GLN A 666 -17.79 3.35 24.38
C GLN A 666 -17.43 4.81 24.66
N ARG A 667 -18.26 5.56 25.39
CA ARG A 667 -17.95 6.94 25.82
C ARG A 667 -16.72 6.99 26.72
N ALA A 668 -16.60 6.07 27.68
CA ALA A 668 -15.41 5.99 28.53
C ALA A 668 -14.14 5.71 27.72
N LEU A 669 -14.21 4.81 26.74
CA LEU A 669 -13.11 4.55 25.81
C LEU A 669 -12.78 5.76 24.92
N GLN A 670 -13.79 6.51 24.48
CA GLN A 670 -13.62 7.74 23.71
C GLN A 670 -12.89 8.82 24.51
N GLU A 671 -13.28 9.07 25.76
CA GLU A 671 -12.62 10.05 26.63
C GLU A 671 -11.17 9.67 26.93
N GLU A 672 -10.90 8.39 27.25
CA GLU A 672 -9.52 7.93 27.48
C GLU A 672 -8.65 8.08 26.22
N ARG A 673 -9.21 7.88 25.03
CA ARG A 673 -8.48 8.12 23.76
C ARG A 673 -8.15 9.60 23.57
N ILE A 674 -9.06 10.51 23.91
CA ILE A 674 -8.80 11.96 23.87
C ILE A 674 -7.71 12.33 24.88
N ASP A 675 -7.73 11.75 26.08
CA ASP A 675 -6.69 11.97 27.08
C ASP A 675 -5.32 11.42 26.65
N LEU A 676 -5.30 10.25 26.00
CA LEU A 676 -4.06 9.67 25.46
C LEU A 676 -3.52 10.44 24.27
N SER A 677 -4.36 10.97 23.38
CA SER A 677 -3.88 11.85 22.31
C SER A 677 -3.27 13.13 22.86
N MET A 678 -3.86 13.69 23.92
CA MET A 678 -3.30 14.86 24.63
C MET A 678 -1.92 14.53 25.23
N LYS A 679 -1.81 13.40 25.93
CA LYS A 679 -0.54 12.92 26.50
C LYS A 679 0.51 12.66 25.42
N ALA A 680 0.13 12.03 24.31
CA ALA A 680 1.03 11.73 23.20
C ALA A 680 1.55 13.00 22.53
N ARG A 681 0.69 14.01 22.30
CA ARG A 681 1.12 15.31 21.77
C ARG A 681 2.07 16.04 22.73
N THR A 682 1.75 16.03 24.03
CA THR A 682 2.61 16.62 25.07
C THR A 682 3.98 15.92 25.11
N ALA A 683 3.99 14.59 24.98
CA ALA A 683 5.20 13.77 24.91
C ALA A 683 6.04 14.05 23.65
N SER A 684 5.40 14.10 22.48
CA SER A 684 6.06 14.43 21.21
C SER A 684 6.64 15.84 21.22
N GLN A 685 5.95 16.80 21.84
CA GLN A 685 6.46 18.15 22.03
C GLN A 685 7.67 18.17 22.98
N ALA A 686 7.57 17.53 24.15
CA ALA A 686 8.71 17.44 25.07
C ALA A 686 9.92 16.76 24.40
N GLN A 687 9.69 15.75 23.56
CA GLN A 687 10.73 15.12 22.76
C GLN A 687 11.34 16.11 21.75
N PHE A 688 10.53 16.93 21.08
CA PHE A 688 11.00 17.95 20.15
C PHE A 688 11.83 19.03 20.84
N GLU A 689 11.34 19.56 21.97
CA GLU A 689 12.08 20.53 22.79
C GLU A 689 13.40 19.95 23.32
N MET A 690 13.41 18.66 23.69
CA MET A 690 14.64 17.98 24.06
C MET A 690 15.60 17.87 22.87
N MET A 691 15.12 17.60 21.66
CA MET A 691 15.95 17.56 20.45
C MET A 691 16.48 18.94 20.06
N GLU A 692 15.71 20.00 20.28
CA GLU A 692 16.12 21.39 19.99
C GLU A 692 17.16 21.89 21.00
N ASN A 693 17.00 21.53 22.28
CA ASN A 693 17.91 21.94 23.35
C ASN A 693 19.14 21.03 23.51
N ASP A 694 19.14 19.83 22.92
CA ASP A 694 20.27 18.89 23.00
C ASP A 694 21.32 19.19 21.92
N GLU A 695 22.20 20.17 22.18
CA GLU A 695 23.39 20.44 21.36
C GLU A 695 24.33 19.21 21.24
N SER A 696 24.19 18.20 22.11
CA SER A 696 25.07 17.03 22.14
C SER A 696 24.65 15.90 21.19
N GLY A 697 23.45 15.98 20.59
CA GLY A 697 22.96 15.00 19.61
C GLY A 697 22.76 13.58 20.16
N LEU A 698 22.59 13.43 21.47
CA LEU A 698 22.56 12.14 22.19
C LEU A 698 21.22 11.96 22.91
N VAL A 699 20.11 12.18 22.21
CA VAL A 699 18.80 11.70 22.66
C VAL A 699 18.81 10.17 22.63
N THR A 700 19.02 9.54 23.79
CA THR A 700 19.04 8.08 23.89
C THR A 700 17.64 7.49 23.67
N ARG A 701 17.56 6.27 23.12
CA ARG A 701 16.30 5.54 22.97
C ARG A 701 15.55 5.36 24.29
N GLU A 702 16.27 5.32 25.41
CA GLU A 702 15.68 5.27 26.76
C GLU A 702 15.04 6.60 27.17
N MET A 703 15.63 7.74 26.78
CA MET A 703 15.00 9.06 26.95
C MET A 703 13.80 9.24 26.04
N LEU A 704 13.88 8.76 24.78
CA LEU A 704 12.73 8.69 23.88
C LEU A 704 11.60 7.82 24.44
N LYS A 705 11.94 6.68 25.05
CA LYS A 705 10.98 5.77 25.68
C LYS A 705 10.39 6.33 26.98
N ALA A 706 11.18 7.07 27.75
CA ALA A 706 10.70 7.79 28.93
C ALA A 706 9.83 9.00 28.56
N ALA A 707 10.21 9.73 27.49
CA ALA A 707 9.51 10.90 26.97
C ALA A 707 8.21 10.53 26.26
N SER A 708 8.15 9.41 25.54
CA SER A 708 6.90 8.86 24.98
C SER A 708 5.90 8.46 26.07
N GLY A 709 6.31 8.51 27.34
CA GLY A 709 5.74 7.73 28.42
C GLY A 709 5.93 6.25 28.12
N ASP A 710 6.13 5.43 29.14
CA ASP A 710 5.52 4.11 29.05
C ASP A 710 4.02 4.40 28.92
N ALA A 711 3.50 4.40 27.69
CA ALA A 711 2.08 4.27 27.42
C ALA A 711 1.72 2.95 28.09
N ASP A 712 1.29 3.07 29.35
CA ASP A 712 1.22 1.97 30.30
C ASP A 712 0.55 0.78 29.60
N PRO A 713 1.28 -0.31 29.30
CA PRO A 713 0.66 -1.47 28.69
C PRO A 713 -0.40 -2.08 29.63
N HIS A 714 -0.44 -1.63 30.90
CA HIS A 714 -1.47 -1.90 31.90
C HIS A 714 -2.39 -0.71 32.18
N GLY A 715 -2.38 0.33 31.33
CA GLY A 715 -3.26 1.49 31.42
C GLY A 715 -4.74 1.11 31.29
N SER A 716 -5.62 2.08 31.52
CA SER A 716 -7.08 1.90 31.41
C SER A 716 -7.54 1.48 30.01
N LEU A 717 -6.81 1.81 28.94
CA LEU A 717 -7.25 1.59 27.56
C LEU A 717 -7.39 0.10 27.17
N PRO A 718 -6.43 -0.81 27.43
CA PRO A 718 -6.64 -2.25 27.29
C PRO A 718 -7.88 -2.75 28.06
N THR A 719 -8.08 -2.30 29.29
CA THR A 719 -9.25 -2.68 30.11
C THR A 719 -10.56 -2.18 29.50
N LEU A 720 -10.60 -0.92 29.05
CA LEU A 720 -11.77 -0.33 28.40
C LEU A 720 -12.08 -0.99 27.05
N ARG A 721 -11.05 -1.37 26.27
CA ARG A 721 -11.23 -2.17 25.03
C ARG A 721 -11.82 -3.54 25.34
N ILE A 722 -11.34 -4.21 26.38
CA ILE A 722 -11.91 -5.49 26.84
C ILE A 722 -13.36 -5.30 27.28
N GLN A 723 -13.66 -4.25 28.05
CA GLN A 723 -15.01 -3.93 28.50
C GLN A 723 -15.95 -3.67 27.32
N VAL A 724 -15.56 -2.83 26.36
CA VAL A 724 -16.31 -2.58 25.13
C VAL A 724 -16.56 -3.88 24.35
N ALA A 725 -15.53 -4.70 24.16
CA ALA A 725 -15.66 -5.97 23.46
C ALA A 725 -16.59 -6.95 24.19
N GLN A 726 -16.58 -6.95 25.53
CA GLN A 726 -17.49 -7.75 26.35
C GLN A 726 -18.93 -7.25 26.25
N SER A 727 -19.17 -5.93 26.33
CA SER A 727 -20.50 -5.33 26.15
C SER A 727 -21.05 -5.57 24.74
N GLU A 728 -20.23 -5.41 23.70
CA GLU A 728 -20.61 -5.69 22.31
C GLU A 728 -20.98 -7.18 22.12
N LYS A 729 -20.19 -8.09 22.70
CA LYS A 729 -20.46 -9.53 22.68
C LYS A 729 -21.75 -9.88 23.43
N ALA A 730 -21.97 -9.29 24.61
CA ALA A 730 -23.18 -9.50 25.40
C ALA A 730 -24.42 -9.03 24.65
N LEU A 731 -24.40 -7.78 24.14
CA LEU A 731 -25.49 -7.23 23.33
C LEU A 731 -25.77 -8.10 22.09
N THR A 732 -24.72 -8.47 21.34
CA THR A 732 -24.87 -9.36 20.17
C THR A 732 -25.53 -10.69 20.55
N GLY A 733 -25.15 -11.26 21.70
CA GLY A 733 -25.72 -12.49 22.22
C GLY A 733 -27.20 -12.37 22.56
N GLU A 734 -27.62 -11.29 23.24
CA GLU A 734 -29.03 -11.06 23.57
C GLU A 734 -29.87 -10.76 22.34
N VAL A 735 -29.39 -9.91 21.43
CA VAL A 735 -30.06 -9.64 20.15
C VAL A 735 -30.29 -10.95 19.38
N THR A 736 -29.28 -11.82 19.30
CA THR A 736 -29.40 -13.10 18.57
C THR A 736 -30.50 -13.99 19.16
N LYS A 737 -30.73 -13.97 20.48
CA LYS A 737 -31.83 -14.75 21.11
C LYS A 737 -33.21 -14.20 20.77
N LEU A 738 -33.33 -12.90 20.51
CA LEU A 738 -34.59 -12.23 20.18
C LEU A 738 -34.92 -12.30 18.69
N LEU A 739 -33.91 -12.48 17.84
CA LEU A 739 -34.09 -12.64 16.40
C LEU A 739 -34.67 -14.02 16.05
N PRO A 740 -35.57 -14.12 15.05
CA PRO A 740 -35.95 -15.40 14.45
C PRO A 740 -34.73 -16.18 13.95
N GLU A 741 -34.72 -17.51 14.13
CA GLU A 741 -33.59 -18.38 13.75
C GLU A 741 -33.22 -18.24 12.27
N GLU A 742 -34.18 -17.92 11.41
CA GLU A 742 -33.99 -17.72 9.98
C GLU A 742 -33.10 -16.50 9.66
N ILE A 743 -33.06 -15.51 10.56
CA ILE A 743 -32.31 -14.24 10.38
C ILE A 743 -30.90 -14.34 10.95
N HIS A 744 -30.61 -15.32 11.83
CA HIS A 744 -29.31 -15.42 12.52
C HIS A 744 -28.10 -15.42 11.57
N PRO A 745 -28.09 -16.16 10.43
CA PRO A 745 -26.95 -16.15 9.53
C PRO A 745 -26.66 -14.77 8.94
N MET A 746 -27.71 -14.07 8.49
CA MET A 746 -27.61 -12.70 7.94
C MET A 746 -27.15 -11.71 9.02
N TRP A 747 -27.71 -11.81 10.22
CA TRP A 747 -27.32 -10.97 11.36
C TRP A 747 -25.83 -11.05 11.67
N HIS A 748 -25.30 -12.27 11.85
CA HIS A 748 -23.88 -12.46 12.13
C HIS A 748 -23.00 -12.01 10.98
N GLN A 749 -23.46 -12.22 9.74
CA GLN A 749 -22.75 -11.80 8.55
C GLN A 749 -22.64 -10.27 8.46
N GLU A 750 -23.73 -9.53 8.69
CA GLU A 750 -23.70 -8.07 8.69
C GLU A 750 -22.85 -7.50 9.83
N ILE A 751 -22.91 -8.07 11.05
CA ILE A 751 -21.99 -7.67 12.13
C ILE A 751 -20.53 -7.82 11.69
N ARG A 752 -20.18 -8.93 11.03
CA ARG A 752 -18.83 -9.15 10.53
C ARG A 752 -18.45 -8.14 9.44
N LYS A 753 -19.36 -7.80 8.51
CA LYS A 753 -19.14 -6.74 7.50
C LYS A 753 -18.81 -5.41 8.15
N HIS A 754 -19.57 -5.01 9.17
CA HIS A 754 -19.31 -3.77 9.90
C HIS A 754 -18.06 -3.81 10.79
N ALA A 755 -17.71 -4.98 11.34
CA ALA A 755 -16.50 -5.16 12.14
C ALA A 755 -15.23 -5.23 11.29
N TYR A 756 -15.32 -5.64 10.03
CA TYR A 756 -14.18 -5.81 9.13
C TYR A 756 -14.47 -5.26 7.72
N PRO A 757 -14.80 -3.96 7.58
CA PRO A 757 -15.23 -3.40 6.30
C PRO A 757 -14.15 -3.53 5.21
N GLN A 758 -12.87 -3.43 5.55
CA GLN A 758 -11.75 -3.67 4.63
C GLN A 758 -11.69 -5.11 4.10
N VAL A 759 -12.23 -6.07 4.85
CA VAL A 759 -12.31 -7.47 4.41
C VAL A 759 -13.54 -7.67 3.53
N TYR A 760 -14.68 -7.03 3.77
CA TYR A 760 -15.87 -7.29 2.96
C TYR A 760 -16.10 -6.29 1.82
N ARG A 761 -15.41 -5.14 1.80
CA ARG A 761 -15.41 -4.20 0.68
C ARG A 761 -15.05 -4.95 -0.59
N SER A 762 -15.94 -4.89 -1.59
CA SER A 762 -15.71 -5.51 -2.89
C SER A 762 -14.61 -4.77 -3.66
N ASP A 763 -14.00 -5.43 -4.62
CA ASP A 763 -13.05 -4.78 -5.52
C ASP A 763 -13.82 -3.80 -6.42
N ASP A 764 -13.38 -2.53 -6.46
CA ASP A 764 -14.11 -1.47 -7.16
C ASP A 764 -14.26 -1.79 -8.67
N ARG A 765 -13.33 -2.57 -9.26
CA ARG A 765 -13.39 -3.01 -10.67
C ARG A 765 -14.60 -3.89 -10.95
N ILE A 766 -14.87 -4.88 -10.09
CA ILE A 766 -15.99 -5.81 -10.31
C ILE A 766 -17.33 -5.17 -9.96
N THR A 767 -17.41 -4.34 -8.92
CA THR A 767 -18.61 -3.56 -8.61
C THR A 767 -18.95 -2.60 -9.74
N SER A 768 -17.95 -1.91 -10.30
CA SER A 768 -18.13 -1.06 -11.48
C SER A 768 -18.60 -1.85 -12.69
N ALA A 769 -18.04 -3.04 -12.94
CA ALA A 769 -18.45 -3.90 -14.05
C ALA A 769 -19.94 -4.26 -13.94
N PHE A 770 -20.40 -4.81 -12.81
CA PHE A 770 -21.81 -5.16 -12.62
C PHE A 770 -22.73 -3.93 -12.74
N SER A 771 -22.34 -2.79 -12.17
CA SER A 771 -23.14 -1.55 -12.28
C SER A 771 -23.24 -1.04 -13.71
N MET A 772 -22.17 -1.14 -14.51
CA MET A 772 -22.19 -0.76 -15.92
C MET A 772 -23.02 -1.73 -16.75
N VAL A 773 -22.92 -3.03 -16.50
CA VAL A 773 -23.75 -4.06 -17.14
C VAL A 773 -25.24 -3.77 -16.94
N GLN A 774 -25.66 -3.42 -15.72
CA GLN A 774 -27.05 -3.07 -15.42
C GLN A 774 -27.56 -1.84 -16.17
N ARG A 775 -26.66 -0.97 -16.66
CA ARG A 775 -26.99 0.25 -17.41
C ARG A 775 -26.98 0.04 -18.93
N LEU A 776 -26.53 -1.12 -19.42
CA LEU A 776 -26.52 -1.41 -20.84
C LEU A 776 -27.96 -1.58 -21.36
N GLU A 777 -28.35 -0.79 -22.35
CA GLU A 777 -29.73 -0.82 -22.90
C GLU A 777 -30.04 -2.13 -23.67
N ALA A 778 -29.02 -2.84 -24.13
CA ALA A 778 -29.13 -3.95 -25.08
C ALA A 778 -28.78 -5.33 -24.47
N VAL A 779 -29.05 -5.56 -23.18
CA VAL A 779 -28.81 -6.87 -22.53
C VAL A 779 -30.04 -7.78 -22.74
N THR A 780 -29.83 -8.99 -23.24
CA THR A 780 -30.93 -9.95 -23.42
C THR A 780 -31.39 -10.50 -22.07
N SER A 781 -32.63 -10.99 -21.96
CA SER A 781 -33.12 -11.60 -20.72
C SER A 781 -32.28 -12.80 -20.25
N GLU A 782 -31.75 -13.58 -21.20
CA GLU A 782 -30.85 -14.70 -20.91
C GLU A 782 -29.51 -14.21 -20.34
N GLN A 783 -28.96 -13.12 -20.89
CA GLN A 783 -27.77 -12.49 -20.34
C GLN A 783 -28.04 -11.93 -18.93
N THR A 784 -29.15 -11.25 -18.71
CA THR A 784 -29.53 -10.72 -17.38
C THR A 784 -29.59 -11.84 -16.35
N GLU A 785 -30.29 -12.94 -16.63
CA GLU A 785 -30.38 -14.09 -15.72
C GLU A 785 -29.00 -14.69 -15.42
N ALA A 786 -28.14 -14.83 -16.43
CA ALA A 786 -26.79 -15.34 -16.25
C ALA A 786 -25.90 -14.38 -15.44
N LEU A 787 -26.05 -13.07 -15.62
CA LEU A 787 -25.30 -12.03 -14.92
C LEU A 787 -25.74 -11.88 -13.46
N ASP A 788 -27.04 -11.98 -13.18
CA ASP A 788 -27.58 -11.98 -11.81
C ASP A 788 -27.11 -13.22 -11.05
N ALA A 789 -27.19 -14.41 -11.65
CA ALA A 789 -26.66 -15.63 -11.06
C ALA A 789 -25.13 -15.56 -10.81
N LEU A 790 -24.39 -14.87 -11.68
CA LEU A 790 -22.97 -14.64 -11.51
C LEU A 790 -22.68 -13.64 -10.38
N ALA A 791 -23.48 -12.57 -10.25
CA ALA A 791 -23.37 -11.60 -9.17
C ALA A 791 -23.64 -12.24 -7.80
N ASP A 792 -24.69 -13.04 -7.68
CA ASP A 792 -25.03 -13.78 -6.46
C ASP A 792 -23.92 -14.74 -6.06
N LYS A 793 -23.41 -15.50 -7.04
CA LYS A 793 -22.29 -16.43 -6.80
C LYS A 793 -21.03 -15.69 -6.38
N PHE A 794 -20.68 -14.60 -7.06
CA PHE A 794 -19.51 -13.80 -6.71
C PHE A 794 -19.64 -13.23 -5.29
N ALA A 795 -20.79 -12.65 -4.95
CA ALA A 795 -21.06 -12.15 -3.61
C ALA A 795 -20.84 -13.25 -2.57
N LEU A 796 -21.44 -14.44 -2.76
CA LEU A 796 -21.28 -15.58 -1.86
C LEU A 796 -19.81 -16.04 -1.73
N ASP A 797 -19.09 -16.21 -2.84
CA ASP A 797 -17.68 -16.64 -2.81
C ASP A 797 -16.78 -15.57 -2.15
N TRP A 798 -17.08 -14.29 -2.36
CA TRP A 798 -16.40 -13.15 -1.72
C TRP A 798 -16.63 -13.13 -0.20
N MET A 799 -17.88 -13.32 0.22
CA MET A 799 -18.29 -13.45 1.62
C MET A 799 -17.55 -14.59 2.31
N ASN A 800 -17.59 -15.79 1.73
CA ASN A 800 -16.93 -16.98 2.27
C ASN A 800 -15.41 -16.80 2.41
N THR A 801 -14.78 -16.15 1.44
CA THR A 801 -13.34 -15.89 1.50
C THR A 801 -13.01 -14.81 2.54
N GLY A 802 -13.88 -13.82 2.70
CA GLY A 802 -13.81 -12.83 3.78
C GLY A 802 -13.90 -13.47 5.17
N ASP A 803 -14.85 -14.39 5.36
CA ASP A 803 -14.98 -15.17 6.60
C ASP A 803 -13.72 -15.97 6.91
N GLN A 804 -13.14 -16.64 5.91
CA GLN A 804 -11.88 -17.38 6.09
C GLN A 804 -10.69 -16.49 6.48
N ILE A 805 -10.65 -15.24 6.00
CA ILE A 805 -9.60 -14.28 6.38
C ILE A 805 -9.75 -13.90 7.86
N ILE A 806 -10.99 -13.65 8.29
CA ILE A 806 -11.29 -13.30 9.68
C ILE A 806 -11.03 -14.48 10.60
N GLU A 807 -11.48 -15.68 10.25
CA GLU A 807 -11.20 -16.91 11.00
C GLU A 807 -9.69 -17.16 11.11
N CYS A 808 -8.94 -16.96 10.03
CA CYS A 808 -7.49 -17.07 10.04
C CYS A 808 -6.87 -16.09 11.05
N LYS A 809 -7.41 -14.87 11.14
CA LYS A 809 -6.94 -13.83 12.06
C LYS A 809 -7.34 -14.11 13.51
N GLU A 810 -8.57 -14.50 13.75
CA GLU A 810 -9.10 -14.81 15.08
C GLU A 810 -8.48 -16.09 15.66
N ALA A 811 -8.01 -16.99 14.80
CA ALA A 811 -7.23 -18.16 15.19
C ALA A 811 -5.78 -17.82 15.57
N LEU A 812 -5.31 -16.59 15.34
CA LEU A 812 -3.98 -16.18 15.78
C LEU A 812 -4.01 -16.02 17.31
N PRO A 813 -3.27 -16.85 18.07
CA PRO A 813 -3.19 -16.73 19.52
C PRO A 813 -2.60 -15.37 19.92
N ASP A 814 -2.91 -14.91 21.14
CA ASP A 814 -2.22 -13.75 21.70
C ASP A 814 -0.73 -14.08 21.80
N LEU A 815 0.07 -13.44 20.93
CA LEU A 815 1.49 -13.69 20.81
C LEU A 815 2.23 -13.38 22.12
N GLY A 816 1.66 -12.55 23.00
CA GLY A 816 2.28 -12.17 24.27
C GLY A 816 2.53 -13.32 25.24
N GLU A 817 1.74 -14.39 25.17
CA GLU A 817 1.79 -15.50 26.15
C GLU A 817 2.49 -16.77 25.65
N MET A 818 2.80 -16.86 24.36
CA MET A 818 3.39 -18.06 23.76
C MET A 818 4.93 -18.09 23.88
N PRO A 819 5.57 -19.27 23.88
CA PRO A 819 7.02 -19.37 23.65
C PRO A 819 7.40 -18.79 22.28
N ALA A 820 8.54 -18.10 22.18
CA ALA A 820 8.97 -17.41 20.95
C ALA A 820 8.98 -18.32 19.69
N GLY A 821 9.33 -19.60 19.83
CA GLY A 821 9.29 -20.56 18.72
C GLY A 821 7.86 -20.86 18.24
N GLU A 822 6.90 -21.01 19.16
CA GLU A 822 5.49 -21.21 18.83
C GLU A 822 4.83 -19.93 18.29
N GLN A 823 5.23 -18.76 18.78
CA GLN A 823 4.82 -17.46 18.25
C GLN A 823 5.18 -17.36 16.77
N MET A 824 6.45 -17.62 16.44
CA MET A 824 6.93 -17.56 15.06
C MET A 824 6.19 -18.57 14.19
N SER A 825 6.06 -19.83 14.61
CA SER A 825 5.34 -20.86 13.84
C SER A 825 3.86 -20.50 13.59
N SER A 826 3.18 -19.94 14.58
CA SER A 826 1.80 -19.47 14.46
C SER A 826 1.71 -18.27 13.51
N LEU A 827 2.62 -17.31 13.62
CA LEU A 827 2.72 -16.16 12.73
C LEU A 827 3.01 -16.58 11.28
N MET A 828 3.89 -17.57 11.08
CA MET A 828 4.16 -18.15 9.76
C MET A 828 2.89 -18.73 9.14
N LYS A 829 2.18 -19.60 9.88
CA LYS A 829 0.93 -20.21 9.39
C LYS A 829 -0.13 -19.15 9.07
N PHE A 830 -0.26 -18.14 9.92
CA PHE A 830 -1.16 -17.01 9.70
C PHE A 830 -0.80 -16.23 8.44
N SER A 831 0.46 -15.78 8.31
CA SER A 831 0.94 -15.06 7.12
C SER A 831 0.69 -15.88 5.86
N THR A 832 1.02 -17.18 5.91
CA THR A 832 0.82 -18.07 4.76
C THR A 832 -0.63 -18.16 4.33
N ARG A 833 -1.52 -18.37 5.28
CA ARG A 833 -2.94 -18.52 4.99
C ARG A 833 -3.56 -17.19 4.58
N SER A 834 -3.14 -16.08 5.18
CA SER A 834 -3.60 -14.73 4.84
C SER A 834 -3.21 -14.33 3.42
N GLU A 835 -1.94 -14.48 3.03
CA GLU A 835 -1.48 -14.18 1.67
C GLU A 835 -2.19 -15.07 0.64
N GLN A 836 -2.41 -16.34 0.97
CA GLN A 836 -3.16 -17.26 0.11
C GLN A 836 -4.60 -16.79 -0.13
N LEU A 837 -5.31 -16.40 0.94
CA LEU A 837 -6.69 -15.94 0.82
C LEU A 837 -6.77 -14.61 0.06
N ALA A 838 -5.80 -13.71 0.26
CA ALA A 838 -5.69 -12.48 -0.53
C ALA A 838 -5.47 -12.77 -2.02
N PHE A 839 -4.62 -13.75 -2.35
CA PHE A 839 -4.44 -14.21 -3.73
C PHE A 839 -5.74 -14.79 -4.31
N ASP A 840 -6.42 -15.68 -3.58
CA ASP A 840 -7.66 -16.31 -4.02
C ASP A 840 -8.76 -15.29 -4.30
N ARG A 841 -8.81 -14.18 -3.54
CA ARG A 841 -9.74 -13.07 -3.81
C ARG A 841 -9.41 -12.31 -5.09
N GLY A 842 -8.14 -12.01 -5.33
CA GLY A 842 -7.71 -11.41 -6.59
C GLY A 842 -8.07 -12.29 -7.79
N GLU A 843 -7.88 -13.60 -7.68
CA GLU A 843 -8.30 -14.54 -8.72
C GLU A 843 -9.82 -14.61 -8.88
N LEU A 844 -10.59 -14.57 -7.78
CA LEU A 844 -12.06 -14.56 -7.84
C LEU A 844 -12.58 -13.36 -8.64
N VAL A 845 -11.99 -12.16 -8.47
CA VAL A 845 -12.32 -10.97 -9.26
C VAL A 845 -12.04 -11.21 -10.74
N MET A 846 -10.83 -11.66 -11.07
CA MET A 846 -10.43 -11.87 -12.48
C MET A 846 -11.25 -12.97 -13.17
N VAL A 847 -11.57 -14.06 -12.48
CA VAL A 847 -12.44 -15.12 -12.98
C VAL A 847 -13.84 -14.58 -13.24
N THR A 848 -14.38 -13.78 -12.33
CA THR A 848 -15.73 -13.21 -12.47
C THR A 848 -15.78 -12.22 -13.63
N LEU A 849 -14.80 -11.34 -13.76
CA LEU A 849 -14.68 -10.41 -14.89
C LEU A 849 -14.65 -11.14 -16.25
N ARG A 850 -13.88 -12.24 -16.36
CA ARG A 850 -13.87 -13.08 -17.57
C ARG A 850 -15.20 -13.76 -17.83
N ARG A 851 -15.92 -14.19 -16.78
CA ARG A 851 -17.26 -14.78 -16.93
C ARG A 851 -18.28 -13.75 -17.39
N ILE A 852 -18.25 -12.52 -16.87
CA ILE A 852 -19.05 -11.40 -17.40
C ILE A 852 -18.77 -11.23 -18.90
N ALA A 853 -17.48 -11.16 -19.27
CA ALA A 853 -17.05 -11.05 -20.65
C ALA A 853 -17.38 -12.27 -21.54
N SER A 854 -17.72 -13.43 -20.98
CA SER A 854 -18.17 -14.59 -21.76
C SER A 854 -19.67 -14.60 -22.02
N VAL A 855 -20.45 -13.84 -21.22
CA VAL A 855 -21.90 -13.70 -21.35
C VAL A 855 -22.27 -12.58 -22.31
N LEU A 856 -21.47 -11.51 -22.33
CA LEU A 856 -21.69 -10.33 -23.15
C LEU A 856 -21.16 -10.52 -24.59
N ASP A 857 -21.67 -9.72 -25.52
CA ASP A 857 -21.15 -9.64 -26.88
C ASP A 857 -20.03 -8.58 -27.03
N SER A 858 -19.35 -8.60 -28.18
CA SER A 858 -18.22 -7.68 -28.42
C SER A 858 -18.58 -6.20 -28.40
N ALA A 859 -19.83 -5.82 -28.73
CA ALA A 859 -20.26 -4.42 -28.71
C ALA A 859 -20.56 -3.94 -27.28
N GLN A 860 -21.11 -4.83 -26.46
CA GLN A 860 -21.33 -4.59 -25.02
C GLN A 860 -20.00 -4.50 -24.27
N HIS A 861 -19.02 -5.33 -24.60
CA HIS A 861 -17.69 -5.30 -23.96
C HIS A 861 -17.02 -3.94 -24.03
N ASN A 862 -17.05 -3.30 -25.20
CA ASN A 862 -16.38 -2.02 -25.44
C ASN A 862 -17.00 -0.85 -24.65
N GLN A 863 -18.20 -1.04 -24.08
CA GLN A 863 -18.87 -0.05 -23.24
C GLN A 863 -18.46 -0.16 -21.76
N ILE A 864 -17.71 -1.22 -21.39
CA ILE A 864 -17.29 -1.48 -20.02
C ILE A 864 -15.75 -1.42 -19.96
N PRO A 865 -15.16 -0.30 -19.50
CA PRO A 865 -13.70 -0.07 -19.54
C PRO A 865 -12.87 -1.20 -18.92
N VAL A 866 -13.29 -1.72 -17.76
CA VAL A 866 -12.58 -2.82 -17.07
C VAL A 866 -12.57 -4.11 -17.89
N LEU A 867 -13.60 -4.39 -18.69
CA LEU A 867 -13.60 -5.56 -19.57
C LEU A 867 -12.75 -5.32 -20.82
N HIS A 868 -12.73 -4.10 -21.33
CA HIS A 868 -11.81 -3.71 -22.39
C HIS A 868 -10.35 -3.90 -21.96
N GLU A 869 -9.99 -3.50 -20.75
CA GLU A 869 -8.64 -3.70 -20.17
C GLU A 869 -8.19 -5.17 -20.15
N LEU A 870 -9.11 -6.12 -19.98
CA LEU A 870 -8.79 -7.56 -20.05
C LEU A 870 -8.27 -7.98 -21.43
N GLY A 871 -8.80 -7.37 -22.50
CA GLY A 871 -8.39 -7.60 -23.89
C GLY A 871 -7.41 -6.54 -24.43
N SER A 872 -7.03 -5.54 -23.64
CA SER A 872 -6.14 -4.46 -24.11
C SER A 872 -4.86 -4.34 -23.28
N ALA A 873 -4.56 -5.33 -22.44
CA ALA A 873 -3.45 -5.33 -21.48
C ALA A 873 -2.05 -5.10 -22.08
N GLY A 874 -1.93 -4.98 -23.40
CA GLY A 874 -0.67 -4.74 -24.09
C GLY A 874 -0.18 -3.31 -24.13
N HIS A 875 -1.05 -2.33 -23.88
CA HIS A 875 -0.59 -0.95 -23.72
C HIS A 875 -1.34 -0.25 -22.59
N PRO A 876 -0.62 0.37 -21.63
CA PRO A 876 -1.16 1.53 -20.94
C PRO A 876 -1.20 2.69 -21.95
N ILE A 877 -1.89 2.51 -23.08
CA ILE A 877 -2.49 3.66 -23.73
C ILE A 877 -3.44 4.14 -22.66
N SER A 878 -3.06 5.24 -22.01
CA SER A 878 -4.04 6.08 -21.34
C SER A 878 -5.06 6.35 -22.43
N VAL A 879 -6.11 5.55 -22.49
CA VAL A 879 -7.30 5.85 -23.26
C VAL A 879 -7.84 7.03 -22.50
N GLN A 880 -7.26 8.20 -22.79
CA GLN A 880 -7.98 9.45 -22.69
C GLN A 880 -9.19 9.16 -23.56
N PHE A 881 -10.29 8.74 -22.91
CA PHE A 881 -11.59 8.97 -23.45
C PHE A 881 -11.57 10.46 -23.75
N GLN A 882 -11.31 10.79 -25.02
CA GLN A 882 -11.79 12.02 -25.60
C GLN A 882 -13.29 11.87 -25.47
N VAL A 883 -13.80 12.24 -24.29
CA VAL A 883 -15.11 12.83 -24.18
C VAL A 883 -14.94 14.05 -25.05
N GLU A 884 -15.23 13.90 -26.34
CA GLU A 884 -15.61 15.02 -27.18
C GLU A 884 -16.74 15.67 -26.38
N ALA A 885 -16.37 16.69 -25.60
CA ALA A 885 -17.33 17.63 -25.11
C ALA A 885 -17.86 18.28 -26.38
N THR A 886 -18.90 17.68 -26.94
CA THR A 886 -19.87 18.36 -27.78
C THR A 886 -20.47 19.43 -26.89
N LEU A 887 -19.73 20.53 -26.77
CA LEU A 887 -20.26 21.84 -26.47
C LEU A 887 -21.14 22.16 -27.65
N ASP A 888 -22.37 21.65 -27.56
CA ASP A 888 -23.46 21.99 -28.44
C ASP A 888 -23.76 23.47 -28.14
N ALA A 889 -23.06 24.34 -28.88
CA ALA A 889 -23.35 25.75 -28.97
C ALA A 889 -24.69 25.91 -29.69
N SER A 890 -25.77 25.55 -29.01
CA SER A 890 -27.11 25.97 -29.40
C SER A 890 -27.28 27.41 -28.93
N ASP A 891 -27.01 28.32 -29.87
CA ASP A 891 -27.44 29.70 -29.82
C ASP A 891 -28.96 29.79 -29.58
N GLY A 892 -29.32 30.49 -28.50
CA GLY A 892 -30.47 31.39 -28.49
C GLY A 892 -31.33 31.40 -27.21
N PRO A 893 -31.98 32.54 -26.92
CA PRO A 893 -31.44 33.88 -26.72
C PRO A 893 -31.29 34.27 -25.24
#